data_AF-A0A254RQN9-F1
#
_entry.id   AF-A0A254RQN9-F1
#
_cell.length_a   1.000
_cell.length_b   1.000
_cell.length_c   1.000
_cell.angle_alpha   90.00
_cell.angle_beta   90.00
_cell.angle_gamma   90.00
#
_symmetry.space_group_name_H-M   'P 1'
#
loop_
_entity.id
_entity.type
_entity.pdbx_description
1 polymer ?
#
loop_
_entity_poly.entity_id
_entity_poly.type
_entity_poly.pdbx_seq_one_letter_code
_entity_poly.pdbx_strand_id
1 'polypeptide(L)'
;MVVNCFGKQAMRFFLSKIIFLLVLICDVSAITVETLDEQVNSSKQTALRLRINNETGKNLYDINVRFFVQKGRNELLVVEGYDLGGARARLDSLRENIWVLTISVDTLPPGIYPYESGICLGIHDVNWQERDKSLDPSYIASSIFVNNSKVEVNVDGNHLPDAVPVTLVSGTNMLIDEGDPIPFAWHRVPNAEKYRLRVFTTDTQLVYQKETYENRESVALGAGDYLWQVEAKNSGTGYSGAGAGGLLNYLTIDYFGSVVVRDSMSHNIRSVSGHKDTPMLVVGWGEYADLREWDRPHLGRTFLDEIEDYSCWAIAIKNLNQLYEGNLSLDEIIWRVKSNGDSVNAFRFLLNAEASYEESKIGLKYALDSLAPYENISYKEEPLTFDKVKDFLAQNQEILIKMTWPNTTSGHIMLIDSYYITDDGNFVRCVNVDNLGNNGVFLADSLFKAIGWYIIIDKPESVRNMSPLLGVENNEGTIEWTDSDNDGITDFDEIYRFRTNPNLDDSDSDRVKDKDEIHSYTILEKGSLDLRGSYVGMNIDLTQMRFIAGVQREYMADVDGDGKRAELDPDSDNDGILDGDDPEPYKVNVFKDSMDINELPKDVVLYVRKQLNVNDGTACESNLNRYCMYASEGTDSEYGMIMGARVAPVNLYARNKILIRSNDNTFAVNYYGSSDLTTVRPDGKATIERHFDDDEWPWKLDIKAPSFDEGDSVLVVQRGDTCFLRDNLHLKKLKVESGGVVYLPTGKVYVGDLQLDSGGKVGFENQARNTILYVKRRIIWRSKFIYKANGQFSYEPVAAKFKLIYSGVDRVFFDVNWFGSIIAPNAEIVLGQTHEKKFFGQFFADKITVHQYTQLKNIPFEFDRERVEYVFSENKQKNNGGKI
;
A
#
# COMPACT_ATOMS: atom_id res chain seq x y z
N MET A 1 21.66 64.68 -31.33
CA MET A 1 23.05 64.36 -30.95
C MET A 1 23.04 63.99 -29.47
N VAL A 2 23.05 62.68 -29.19
CA VAL A 2 23.84 61.97 -28.16
C VAL A 2 23.83 62.50 -26.70
N VAL A 3 23.18 61.65 -25.88
CA VAL A 3 23.55 61.12 -24.55
C VAL A 3 22.96 61.76 -23.29
N ASN A 4 22.04 60.95 -22.75
CA ASN A 4 21.29 61.03 -21.53
C ASN A 4 22.04 60.42 -20.34
N CYS A 5 21.69 60.94 -19.16
CA CYS A 5 21.99 60.41 -17.84
C CYS A 5 21.46 58.98 -17.64
N PHE A 6 22.32 58.03 -17.25
CA PHE A 6 21.93 56.80 -16.56
C PHE A 6 23.02 56.44 -15.54
N GLY A 7 22.72 56.62 -14.25
CA GLY A 7 23.70 56.40 -13.18
C GLY A 7 23.06 56.44 -11.80
N LYS A 8 22.11 55.53 -11.54
CA LYS A 8 21.65 55.16 -10.18
C LYS A 8 20.81 53.87 -10.10
N GLN A 9 20.37 53.30 -11.23
CA GLN A 9 19.66 52.00 -11.27
C GLN A 9 20.56 50.75 -11.37
N ALA A 10 21.80 50.89 -11.86
CA ALA A 10 22.69 49.74 -12.06
C ALA A 10 23.20 49.10 -10.75
N MET A 11 23.25 49.86 -9.65
CA MET A 11 23.79 49.34 -8.37
C MET A 11 22.75 48.54 -7.55
N ARG A 12 21.45 48.70 -7.81
CA ARG A 12 20.39 47.86 -7.20
C ARG A 12 20.16 46.56 -7.97
N PHE A 13 20.37 46.56 -9.29
CA PHE A 13 20.28 45.34 -10.12
C PHE A 13 21.45 44.36 -9.87
N PHE A 14 22.64 44.86 -9.54
CA PHE A 14 23.80 44.01 -9.26
C PHE A 14 23.76 43.38 -7.85
N LEU A 15 23.24 44.07 -6.83
CA LEU A 15 23.05 43.47 -5.50
C LEU A 15 21.92 42.43 -5.47
N SER A 16 20.85 42.59 -6.26
CA SER A 16 19.75 41.62 -6.31
C SER A 16 20.17 40.28 -6.92
N LYS A 17 21.01 40.28 -7.97
CA LYS A 17 21.54 39.03 -8.54
C LYS A 17 22.58 38.38 -7.65
N ILE A 18 23.38 39.14 -6.91
CA ILE A 18 24.33 38.58 -5.95
C ILE A 18 23.59 37.99 -4.74
N ILE A 19 22.49 38.59 -4.27
CA ILE A 19 21.66 38.02 -3.19
C ILE A 19 20.85 36.82 -3.68
N PHE A 20 20.33 36.82 -4.92
CA PHE A 20 19.62 35.65 -5.48
C PHE A 20 20.57 34.49 -5.80
N LEU A 21 21.81 34.78 -6.23
CA LEU A 21 22.85 33.77 -6.43
C LEU A 21 23.42 33.27 -5.08
N LEU A 22 23.52 34.12 -4.05
CA LEU A 22 23.92 33.68 -2.69
C LEU A 22 22.85 32.85 -1.98
N VAL A 23 21.56 33.08 -2.24
CA VAL A 23 20.46 32.27 -1.68
C VAL A 23 20.40 30.88 -2.36
N LEU A 24 20.61 30.80 -3.69
CA LEU A 24 20.71 29.52 -4.41
C LEU A 24 21.98 28.71 -4.04
N ILE A 25 23.09 29.37 -3.69
CA ILE A 25 24.30 28.67 -3.22
C ILE A 25 24.12 28.14 -1.79
N CYS A 26 23.24 28.72 -0.97
CA CYS A 26 23.00 28.21 0.38
C CYS A 26 22.21 26.89 0.39
N ASP A 27 21.23 26.70 -0.51
CA ASP A 27 20.37 25.51 -0.46
C ASP A 27 21.05 24.22 -1.01
N VAL A 28 21.95 24.32 -1.99
CA VAL A 28 22.69 23.15 -2.51
C VAL A 28 23.71 22.62 -1.48
N SER A 29 24.14 23.46 -0.52
CA SER A 29 25.08 23.03 0.55
C SER A 29 24.45 22.12 1.61
N ALA A 30 23.11 22.02 1.62
CA ALA A 30 22.35 21.18 2.55
C ALA A 30 21.91 19.85 1.94
N ILE A 31 22.28 19.54 0.68
CA ILE A 31 22.05 18.21 0.10
C ILE A 31 23.38 17.52 -0.13
N THR A 32 23.54 16.33 0.44
CA THR A 32 24.73 15.51 0.25
C THR A 32 24.36 14.17 -0.34
N VAL A 33 25.25 13.59 -1.15
CA VAL A 33 25.07 12.24 -1.69
C VAL A 33 26.14 11.36 -1.09
N GLU A 34 25.72 10.24 -0.53
CA GLU A 34 26.63 9.21 -0.05
C GLU A 34 26.55 8.01 -0.97
N THR A 35 27.71 7.45 -1.29
CA THR A 35 27.80 6.23 -2.10
C THR A 35 28.64 5.17 -1.42
N LEU A 36 28.35 3.91 -1.69
CA LEU A 36 29.27 2.81 -1.45
C LEU A 36 29.21 1.80 -2.60
N ASP A 37 30.18 0.92 -2.67
CA ASP A 37 30.17 -0.25 -3.55
C ASP A 37 30.15 -1.51 -2.69
N GLU A 38 29.06 -2.28 -2.75
CA GLU A 38 28.93 -3.53 -1.97
C GLU A 38 29.98 -4.57 -2.38
N GLN A 39 30.53 -4.43 -3.59
CA GLN A 39 31.51 -5.33 -4.16
C GLN A 39 32.78 -4.57 -4.58
N VAL A 40 33.37 -3.82 -3.65
CA VAL A 40 34.62 -3.06 -3.89
C VAL A 40 35.69 -3.90 -4.60
N ASN A 41 35.83 -5.17 -4.20
CA ASN A 41 36.85 -6.10 -4.75
C ASN A 41 36.48 -6.73 -6.11
N SER A 42 35.26 -6.51 -6.62
CA SER A 42 34.83 -7.03 -7.93
C SER A 42 35.30 -6.11 -9.06
N SER A 43 36.01 -6.67 -10.04
CA SER A 43 36.40 -5.95 -11.27
C SER A 43 35.32 -5.98 -12.35
N LYS A 44 34.26 -6.78 -12.19
CA LYS A 44 33.24 -7.01 -13.25
C LYS A 44 32.03 -6.10 -13.14
N GLN A 45 31.82 -5.52 -11.97
CA GLN A 45 30.64 -4.71 -11.68
C GLN A 45 30.95 -3.69 -10.59
N THR A 46 30.29 -2.54 -10.68
CA THR A 46 30.09 -1.64 -9.55
C THR A 46 28.71 -1.94 -8.96
N ALA A 47 28.64 -2.48 -7.75
CA ALA A 47 27.39 -2.69 -7.03
C ALA A 47 27.09 -1.42 -6.23
N LEU A 48 26.66 -0.38 -6.95
CA LEU A 48 26.52 0.97 -6.44
C LEU A 48 25.34 1.03 -5.47
N ARG A 49 25.63 1.42 -4.24
CA ARG A 49 24.65 1.95 -3.31
C ARG A 49 24.75 3.46 -3.30
N LEU A 50 23.62 4.15 -3.39
CA LEU A 50 23.55 5.61 -3.38
C LEU A 50 22.40 6.07 -2.49
N ARG A 51 22.66 7.00 -1.58
CA ARG A 51 21.62 7.65 -0.78
C ARG A 51 21.83 9.16 -0.77
N ILE A 52 20.73 9.89 -0.67
CA ILE A 52 20.72 11.36 -0.73
C ILE A 52 20.27 11.84 0.64
N ASN A 53 21.05 12.72 1.27
CA ASN A 53 20.70 13.34 2.53
C ASN A 53 20.27 14.78 2.29
N ASN A 54 19.03 15.10 2.63
CA ASN A 54 18.42 16.42 2.52
C ASN A 54 18.33 17.09 3.89
N GLU A 55 19.24 18.00 4.18
CA GLU A 55 19.33 18.76 5.43
C GLU A 55 18.59 20.11 5.36
N THR A 56 17.83 20.38 4.30
CA THR A 56 17.10 21.65 4.15
C THR A 56 15.94 21.80 5.13
N GLY A 57 15.54 20.70 5.80
CA GLY A 57 14.38 20.66 6.70
C GLY A 57 13.04 20.76 5.97
N LYS A 58 13.03 20.70 4.63
CA LYS A 58 11.82 20.72 3.80
C LYS A 58 11.84 19.57 2.80
N ASN A 59 10.66 19.10 2.39
CA ASN A 59 10.56 18.22 1.21
C ASN A 59 11.09 18.99 0.00
N LEU A 60 11.99 18.35 -0.73
CA LEU A 60 12.43 18.82 -2.03
C LEU A 60 11.80 17.95 -3.11
N TYR A 61 11.49 18.52 -4.25
CA TYR A 61 10.75 17.84 -5.31
C TYR A 61 11.55 17.85 -6.62
N ASP A 62 11.36 16.81 -7.43
CA ASP A 62 12.01 16.58 -8.73
C ASP A 62 13.55 16.65 -8.70
N ILE A 63 14.16 15.87 -7.81
CA ILE A 63 15.62 15.85 -7.62
C ILE A 63 16.26 14.89 -8.60
N ASN A 64 17.28 15.36 -9.32
CA ASN A 64 18.04 14.55 -10.27
C ASN A 64 19.48 14.38 -9.81
N VAL A 65 19.89 13.14 -9.56
CA VAL A 65 21.25 12.78 -9.15
C VAL A 65 21.98 12.14 -10.32
N ARG A 66 23.11 12.71 -10.73
CA ARG A 66 23.89 12.29 -11.90
C ARG A 66 25.20 11.65 -11.47
N PHE A 67 25.32 10.35 -11.75
CA PHE A 67 26.51 9.54 -11.54
C PHE A 67 27.23 9.30 -12.87
N PHE A 68 28.48 9.74 -12.98
CA PHE A 68 29.27 9.69 -14.20
C PHE A 68 30.12 8.41 -14.27
N VAL A 69 30.05 7.72 -15.40
CA VAL A 69 30.76 6.45 -15.67
C VAL A 69 31.60 6.60 -16.93
N GLN A 70 32.86 6.15 -16.88
CA GLN A 70 33.77 6.22 -18.02
C GLN A 70 33.38 5.17 -19.07
N LYS A 71 33.33 5.55 -20.35
CA LYS A 71 33.13 4.56 -21.41
C LYS A 71 34.34 3.63 -21.51
N GLY A 72 34.09 2.33 -21.48
CA GLY A 72 35.10 1.29 -21.72
C GLY A 72 35.46 1.16 -23.21
N ARG A 73 36.38 0.24 -23.52
CA ARG A 73 36.78 -0.06 -24.92
C ARG A 73 35.64 -0.66 -25.75
N ASN A 74 34.69 -1.33 -25.10
CA ASN A 74 33.42 -1.74 -25.67
C ASN A 74 32.36 -0.76 -25.19
N GLU A 75 31.62 -0.16 -26.12
CA GLU A 75 30.78 1.01 -25.82
C GLU A 75 29.47 0.67 -25.09
N LEU A 76 29.14 -0.60 -24.82
CA LEU A 76 27.82 -1.02 -24.31
C LEU A 76 27.83 -1.35 -22.81
N LEU A 77 27.26 -0.42 -22.02
CA LEU A 77 27.09 -0.51 -20.58
C LEU A 77 25.65 -0.94 -20.23
N VAL A 78 25.49 -1.78 -19.21
CA VAL A 78 24.19 -2.15 -18.65
C VAL A 78 24.07 -1.57 -17.24
N VAL A 79 22.91 -1.02 -16.92
CA VAL A 79 22.52 -0.59 -15.58
C VAL A 79 21.30 -1.39 -15.16
N GLU A 80 21.44 -2.17 -14.09
CA GLU A 80 20.37 -2.97 -13.50
C GLU A 80 19.91 -2.33 -12.18
N GLY A 81 18.61 -2.11 -12.02
CA GLY A 81 18.04 -1.68 -10.75
C GLY A 81 17.77 -2.89 -9.85
N TYR A 82 18.54 -3.04 -8.77
CA TYR A 82 18.30 -4.08 -7.76
C TYR A 82 17.31 -3.62 -6.69
N ASP A 83 17.38 -2.34 -6.33
CA ASP A 83 16.48 -1.71 -5.37
C ASP A 83 16.50 -0.19 -5.57
N LEU A 84 15.46 0.39 -6.17
CA LEU A 84 15.45 1.83 -6.49
C LEU A 84 14.82 2.70 -5.42
N GLY A 85 14.19 2.11 -4.39
CA GLY A 85 13.53 2.87 -3.32
C GLY A 85 12.57 3.97 -3.82
N GLY A 86 11.83 3.71 -4.90
CA GLY A 86 10.92 4.69 -5.53
C GLY A 86 11.56 5.65 -6.54
N ALA A 87 12.89 5.66 -6.68
CA ALA A 87 13.58 6.44 -7.70
C ALA A 87 13.48 5.80 -9.09
N ARG A 88 13.73 6.61 -10.13
CA ARG A 88 13.82 6.15 -11.53
C ARG A 88 15.26 6.32 -12.01
N ALA A 89 15.78 5.35 -12.77
CA ALA A 89 17.15 5.40 -13.28
C ALA A 89 17.18 5.36 -14.81
N ARG A 90 17.99 6.22 -15.42
CA ARG A 90 18.19 6.33 -16.87
C ARG A 90 19.67 6.48 -17.19
N LEU A 91 20.13 5.88 -18.28
CA LEU A 91 21.49 6.02 -18.79
C LEU A 91 21.51 6.84 -20.09
N ASP A 92 22.31 7.91 -20.12
CA ASP A 92 22.48 8.79 -21.27
C ASP A 92 23.95 8.96 -21.66
N SER A 93 24.23 9.19 -22.95
CA SER A 93 25.57 9.56 -23.42
C SER A 93 25.74 11.08 -23.37
N LEU A 94 26.63 11.59 -22.51
CA LEU A 94 26.87 13.04 -22.38
C LEU A 94 27.94 13.57 -23.35
N ARG A 95 29.00 12.79 -23.59
CA ARG A 95 30.11 13.09 -24.52
C ARG A 95 30.64 11.79 -25.12
N GLU A 96 31.58 11.89 -26.07
CA GLU A 96 32.23 10.72 -26.71
C GLU A 96 32.70 9.67 -25.69
N ASN A 97 33.23 10.09 -24.54
CA ASN A 97 33.89 9.20 -23.57
C ASN A 97 33.18 9.02 -22.22
N ILE A 98 31.98 9.56 -21.99
CA ILE A 98 31.30 9.50 -20.67
C ILE A 98 29.82 9.10 -20.79
N TRP A 99 29.41 8.12 -19.98
CA TRP A 99 28.02 7.79 -19.67
C TRP A 99 27.54 8.58 -18.43
N VAL A 100 26.27 8.98 -18.43
CA VAL A 100 25.59 9.62 -17.29
C VAL A 100 24.44 8.75 -16.86
N LEU A 101 24.53 8.23 -15.64
CA LEU A 101 23.43 7.57 -14.96
C LEU A 101 22.66 8.63 -14.17
N THR A 102 21.48 9.00 -14.66
CA THR A 102 20.56 9.94 -14.02
C THR A 102 19.58 9.16 -13.15
N ILE A 103 19.54 9.48 -11.87
CA ILE A 103 18.61 8.95 -10.88
C ILE A 103 17.64 10.07 -10.51
N SER A 104 16.38 9.92 -10.89
CA SER A 104 15.30 10.90 -10.65
C SER A 104 14.50 10.49 -9.41
N VAL A 105 14.28 11.46 -8.52
CA VAL A 105 13.57 11.33 -7.25
C VAL A 105 12.45 12.36 -7.19
N ASP A 106 11.20 11.90 -7.28
CA ASP A 106 10.03 12.79 -7.38
C ASP A 106 9.82 13.61 -6.09
N THR A 107 10.08 13.00 -4.93
CA THR A 107 10.07 13.67 -3.62
C THR A 107 11.24 13.20 -2.79
N LEU A 108 12.13 14.13 -2.44
CA LEU A 108 13.25 13.97 -1.54
C LEU A 108 12.87 14.55 -0.16
N PRO A 109 12.40 13.73 0.79
CA PRO A 109 12.05 14.19 2.13
C PRO A 109 13.29 14.65 2.91
N PRO A 110 13.13 15.47 3.98
CA PRO A 110 14.22 15.76 4.90
C PRO A 110 14.83 14.49 5.49
N GLY A 111 16.15 14.45 5.60
CA GLY A 111 16.92 13.28 6.02
C GLY A 111 17.37 12.41 4.85
N ILE A 112 17.60 11.12 5.12
CA ILE A 112 18.22 10.20 4.18
C ILE A 112 17.16 9.51 3.32
N TYR A 113 17.29 9.66 2.00
CA TYR A 113 16.45 9.00 0.99
C TYR A 113 17.23 7.93 0.22
N PRO A 114 16.57 6.82 -0.20
CA PRO A 114 15.21 6.41 0.16
C PRO A 114 15.12 5.88 1.59
N TYR A 115 16.24 5.41 2.11
CA TYR A 115 16.48 4.99 3.47
C TYR A 115 17.98 4.81 3.65
N GLU A 116 18.33 4.50 4.87
CA GLU A 116 19.67 4.38 5.45
C GLU A 116 20.53 3.30 4.70
N SER A 117 19.91 2.34 3.97
CA SER A 117 20.59 1.39 3.04
C SER A 117 20.78 1.88 1.59
N GLY A 118 20.13 2.96 1.16
CA GLY A 118 20.28 3.55 -0.19
C GLY A 118 19.74 2.74 -1.37
N ILE A 119 19.63 3.43 -2.52
CA ILE A 119 19.36 2.89 -3.86
C ILE A 119 20.47 1.90 -4.24
N CYS A 120 20.14 0.75 -4.82
CA CYS A 120 21.06 -0.28 -5.29
C CYS A 120 20.99 -0.45 -6.81
N LEU A 121 22.11 -0.22 -7.48
CA LEU A 121 22.28 -0.30 -8.93
C LEU A 121 23.49 -1.16 -9.28
N GLY A 122 23.29 -2.10 -10.20
CA GLY A 122 24.36 -2.87 -10.81
C GLY A 122 24.86 -2.20 -12.09
N ILE A 123 26.13 -1.78 -12.12
CA ILE A 123 26.73 -1.17 -13.32
C ILE A 123 27.81 -2.09 -13.87
N HIS A 124 27.61 -2.65 -15.06
CA HIS A 124 28.56 -3.59 -15.66
C HIS A 124 28.60 -3.49 -17.19
N ASP A 125 29.61 -4.11 -17.79
CA ASP A 125 29.66 -4.34 -19.23
C ASP A 125 28.61 -5.40 -19.62
N VAL A 126 28.01 -5.27 -20.81
CA VAL A 126 26.99 -6.22 -21.30
C VAL A 126 27.46 -7.67 -21.33
N ASN A 127 28.77 -7.91 -21.45
CA ASN A 127 29.39 -9.24 -21.46
C ASN A 127 30.16 -9.57 -20.17
N TRP A 128 29.92 -8.83 -19.07
CA TRP A 128 30.57 -9.03 -17.76
C TRP A 128 32.11 -9.03 -17.81
N GLN A 129 32.67 -8.27 -18.74
CA GLN A 129 34.12 -8.08 -18.86
C GLN A 129 34.65 -7.24 -17.69
N GLU A 130 35.94 -7.41 -17.39
CA GLU A 130 36.60 -6.62 -16.35
C GLU A 130 36.67 -5.14 -16.75
N ARG A 131 36.33 -4.26 -15.82
CA ARG A 131 36.41 -2.81 -15.94
C ARG A 131 37.25 -2.25 -14.81
N ASP A 132 38.08 -1.26 -15.13
CA ASP A 132 38.73 -0.44 -14.12
C ASP A 132 37.76 0.63 -13.61
N LYS A 133 37.06 0.31 -12.51
CA LYS A 133 36.11 1.21 -11.84
C LYS A 133 36.77 2.51 -11.36
N SER A 134 38.09 2.54 -11.16
CA SER A 134 38.78 3.75 -10.69
C SER A 134 38.81 4.87 -11.73
N LEU A 135 38.51 4.56 -13.00
CA LEU A 135 38.40 5.54 -14.08
C LEU A 135 37.02 6.25 -14.09
N ASP A 136 36.02 5.71 -13.41
CA ASP A 136 34.68 6.30 -13.35
C ASP A 136 34.71 7.62 -12.57
N PRO A 137 34.34 8.77 -13.17
CA PRO A 137 34.52 10.07 -12.52
C PRO A 137 33.78 10.20 -11.18
N SER A 138 32.60 9.59 -11.05
CA SER A 138 31.82 9.62 -9.80
C SER A 138 32.17 8.50 -8.82
N TYR A 139 33.09 7.58 -9.15
CA TYR A 139 33.35 6.44 -8.29
C TYR A 139 34.27 6.78 -7.09
N ILE A 140 33.91 6.21 -5.93
CA ILE A 140 34.70 6.17 -4.71
C ILE A 140 34.71 4.73 -4.22
N ALA A 141 35.91 4.14 -4.09
CA ALA A 141 36.07 2.79 -3.57
C ALA A 141 35.82 2.77 -2.05
N SER A 142 34.62 2.35 -1.64
CA SER A 142 34.26 2.23 -0.23
C SER A 142 33.23 1.14 -0.01
N SER A 143 33.40 0.33 1.04
CA SER A 143 32.43 -0.69 1.48
C SER A 143 31.45 -0.17 2.54
N ILE A 144 31.53 1.11 2.89
CA ILE A 144 30.62 1.85 3.77
C ILE A 144 30.20 3.14 3.08
N PHE A 145 29.05 3.71 3.46
CA PHE A 145 28.60 4.98 2.86
C PHE A 145 29.62 6.08 3.15
N VAL A 146 30.03 6.76 2.09
CA VAL A 146 30.92 7.92 2.16
C VAL A 146 30.32 9.06 1.36
N ASN A 147 30.41 10.27 1.89
CA ASN A 147 29.99 11.47 1.17
C ASN A 147 30.80 11.59 -0.14
N ASN A 148 30.08 11.68 -1.25
CA ASN A 148 30.60 11.64 -2.60
C ASN A 148 30.25 12.93 -3.34
N SER A 149 31.12 13.93 -3.19
CA SER A 149 31.02 15.21 -3.88
C SER A 149 31.29 15.12 -5.40
N LYS A 150 31.58 13.93 -5.94
CA LYS A 150 31.76 13.71 -7.40
C LYS A 150 30.46 13.30 -8.08
N VAL A 151 29.38 13.15 -7.32
CA VAL A 151 28.03 12.95 -7.84
C VAL A 151 27.36 14.32 -7.91
N GLU A 152 26.76 14.65 -9.05
CA GLU A 152 26.07 15.92 -9.22
C GLU A 152 24.62 15.76 -8.73
N VAL A 153 24.18 16.65 -7.84
CA VAL A 153 22.76 16.77 -7.46
C VAL A 153 22.21 18.03 -8.12
N ASN A 154 21.16 17.84 -8.89
CA ASN A 154 20.38 18.94 -9.42
C ASN A 154 19.07 19.08 -8.64
N VAL A 155 18.84 20.28 -8.11
CA VAL A 155 17.69 20.66 -7.26
C VAL A 155 16.81 21.67 -7.99
N ASP A 156 16.90 21.74 -9.33
CA ASP A 156 16.28 22.79 -10.14
C ASP A 156 14.83 23.09 -9.70
N GLY A 157 14.67 24.18 -8.95
CA GLY A 157 13.39 24.85 -8.73
C GLY A 157 12.43 24.31 -7.66
N ASN A 158 12.73 23.25 -6.90
CA ASN A 158 11.84 22.69 -5.86
C ASN A 158 10.36 22.68 -6.32
N HIS A 159 10.09 21.95 -7.40
CA HIS A 159 8.77 21.90 -8.02
C HIS A 159 8.27 20.47 -8.10
N LEU A 160 6.95 20.29 -8.08
CA LEU A 160 6.34 18.98 -8.30
C LEU A 160 6.70 18.45 -9.70
N PRO A 161 6.56 17.14 -9.98
CA PRO A 161 6.68 16.66 -11.36
C PRO A 161 5.54 17.21 -12.23
N ASP A 162 5.80 17.33 -13.53
CA ASP A 162 4.75 17.69 -14.50
C ASP A 162 3.64 16.63 -14.50
N ALA A 163 2.38 17.08 -14.63
CA ALA A 163 1.27 16.15 -14.70
C ALA A 163 1.25 15.46 -16.06
N VAL A 164 1.10 14.13 -16.05
CA VAL A 164 1.13 13.31 -17.26
C VAL A 164 -0.27 13.30 -17.90
N PRO A 165 -0.40 13.51 -19.23
CA PRO A 165 -1.70 13.44 -19.91
C PRO A 165 -2.36 12.06 -19.81
N VAL A 166 -3.69 12.03 -19.66
CA VAL A 166 -4.49 10.80 -19.71
C VAL A 166 -4.56 10.27 -21.15
N THR A 167 -5.02 11.10 -22.10
CA THR A 167 -5.23 10.66 -23.50
C THR A 167 -4.38 11.45 -24.49
N LEU A 168 -4.25 12.77 -24.32
CA LEU A 168 -3.58 13.68 -25.28
C LEU A 168 -2.04 13.64 -25.18
N VAL A 169 -1.43 12.45 -25.21
CA VAL A 169 0.03 12.27 -25.13
C VAL A 169 0.76 12.98 -26.28
N SER A 170 2.05 13.28 -26.10
CA SER A 170 2.84 13.95 -27.13
C SER A 170 2.81 13.22 -28.48
N GLY A 171 2.49 13.94 -29.55
CA GLY A 171 2.33 13.40 -30.91
C GLY A 171 0.88 13.06 -31.26
N THR A 172 -0.08 13.40 -30.39
CA THR A 172 -1.51 13.24 -30.66
C THR A 172 -1.92 14.12 -31.83
N ASN A 173 -2.66 13.54 -32.77
CA ASN A 173 -3.36 14.26 -33.83
C ASN A 173 -4.85 13.92 -33.71
N MET A 174 -5.70 14.94 -33.60
CA MET A 174 -7.14 14.79 -33.39
C MET A 174 -7.96 15.61 -34.39
N LEU A 175 -9.08 15.04 -34.83
CA LEU A 175 -10.15 15.76 -35.52
C LEU A 175 -11.21 16.23 -34.50
N ILE A 176 -11.61 17.49 -34.62
CA ILE A 176 -12.72 18.08 -33.85
C ILE A 176 -13.73 18.75 -34.78
N ASP A 177 -14.96 18.95 -34.32
CA ASP A 177 -15.88 19.86 -34.98
C ASP A 177 -15.51 21.32 -34.65
N GLU A 178 -15.81 22.24 -35.57
CA GLU A 178 -15.45 23.65 -35.38
C GLU A 178 -16.19 24.25 -34.18
N GLY A 179 -15.42 24.70 -33.19
CA GLY A 179 -15.94 25.29 -31.96
C GLY A 179 -16.08 24.31 -30.78
N ASP A 180 -15.88 23.01 -31.01
CA ASP A 180 -15.90 22.03 -29.93
C ASP A 180 -14.69 22.18 -29.02
N PRO A 181 -14.89 22.15 -27.68
CA PRO A 181 -13.79 22.25 -26.75
C PRO A 181 -13.04 20.92 -26.64
N ILE A 182 -11.73 21.02 -26.42
CA ILE A 182 -10.84 19.87 -26.30
C ILE A 182 -10.72 19.49 -24.83
N PRO A 183 -11.02 18.22 -24.46
CA PRO A 183 -10.94 17.76 -23.08
C PRO A 183 -9.49 17.43 -22.72
N PHE A 184 -8.76 18.40 -22.15
CA PHE A 184 -7.47 18.12 -21.54
C PHE A 184 -7.69 17.44 -20.20
N ALA A 185 -7.07 16.29 -19.98
CA ALA A 185 -7.09 15.57 -18.72
C ALA A 185 -5.69 15.01 -18.42
N TRP A 186 -5.32 14.98 -17.14
CA TRP A 186 -4.03 14.52 -16.67
C TRP A 186 -4.16 13.70 -15.39
N HIS A 187 -3.17 12.85 -15.16
CA HIS A 187 -3.06 12.12 -13.90
C HIS A 187 -2.76 13.09 -12.77
N ARG A 188 -3.39 12.82 -11.64
CA ARG A 188 -3.11 13.56 -10.41
C ARG A 188 -1.65 13.37 -10.03
N VAL A 189 -0.97 14.49 -9.77
CA VAL A 189 0.39 14.51 -9.25
C VAL A 189 0.32 14.41 -7.72
N PRO A 190 1.00 13.44 -7.10
CA PRO A 190 1.05 13.35 -5.65
C PRO A 190 1.49 14.68 -5.01
N ASN A 191 0.78 15.08 -3.96
CA ASN A 191 0.99 16.35 -3.23
C ASN A 191 0.73 17.62 -4.04
N ALA A 192 0.11 17.55 -5.22
CA ALA A 192 -0.36 18.74 -5.93
C ALA A 192 -1.67 19.25 -5.32
N GLU A 193 -1.66 20.51 -4.90
CA GLU A 193 -2.87 21.20 -4.44
C GLU A 193 -3.60 21.84 -5.62
N LYS A 194 -2.86 22.22 -6.67
CA LYS A 194 -3.40 22.84 -7.86
C LYS A 194 -2.53 22.63 -9.08
N TYR A 195 -3.15 22.82 -10.23
CA TYR A 195 -2.54 22.69 -11.54
C TYR A 195 -2.66 23.98 -12.33
N ARG A 196 -1.77 24.15 -13.30
CA ARG A 196 -1.85 25.20 -14.32
C ARG A 196 -1.68 24.58 -15.69
N LEU A 197 -2.77 24.51 -16.45
CA LEU A 197 -2.74 24.12 -17.85
C LEU A 197 -2.22 25.31 -18.67
N ARG A 198 -1.23 25.06 -19.54
CA ARG A 198 -0.70 26.05 -20.49
C ARG A 198 -0.68 25.43 -21.88
N VAL A 199 -1.20 26.16 -22.84
CA VAL A 199 -1.17 25.80 -24.26
C VAL A 199 -0.46 26.91 -25.01
N PHE A 200 0.43 26.50 -25.90
CA PHE A 200 1.25 27.35 -26.74
C PHE A 200 1.09 26.95 -28.20
N THR A 201 1.37 27.88 -29.10
CA THR A 201 1.71 27.55 -30.49
C THR A 201 3.09 26.89 -30.59
N THR A 202 3.42 26.29 -31.74
CA THR A 202 4.74 25.67 -31.99
C THR A 202 5.92 26.65 -31.98
N ASP A 203 5.68 27.94 -32.19
CA ASP A 203 6.66 29.01 -31.98
C ASP A 203 6.70 29.52 -30.53
N THR A 204 6.10 28.76 -29.59
CA THR A 204 6.11 28.96 -28.13
C THR A 204 5.33 30.17 -27.63
N GLN A 205 4.40 30.72 -28.41
CA GLN A 205 3.51 31.79 -27.94
C GLN A 205 2.37 31.21 -27.11
N LEU A 206 2.15 31.73 -25.90
CA LEU A 206 1.08 31.29 -25.01
C LEU A 206 -0.30 31.70 -25.57
N VAL A 207 -1.17 30.72 -25.80
CA VAL A 207 -2.55 30.94 -26.31
C VAL A 207 -3.63 30.63 -25.29
N TYR A 208 -3.35 29.76 -24.31
CA TYR A 208 -4.28 29.48 -23.22
C TYR A 208 -3.52 29.24 -21.92
N GLN A 209 -4.08 29.74 -20.81
CA GLN A 209 -3.60 29.43 -19.47
C GLN A 209 -4.75 29.47 -18.47
N LYS A 210 -4.85 28.44 -17.64
CA LYS A 210 -5.80 28.42 -16.52
C LYS A 210 -5.22 27.70 -15.31
N GLU A 211 -5.41 28.28 -14.13
CA GLU A 211 -5.20 27.57 -12.87
C GLU A 211 -6.48 26.82 -12.50
N THR A 212 -6.34 25.57 -12.09
CA THR A 212 -7.46 24.72 -11.70
C THR A 212 -7.04 23.79 -10.56
N TYR A 213 -8.01 23.43 -9.72
CA TYR A 213 -7.85 22.38 -8.70
C TYR A 213 -8.18 21.01 -9.27
N GLU A 214 -8.84 20.98 -10.42
CA GLU A 214 -9.18 19.76 -11.14
C GLU A 214 -7.98 19.22 -11.89
N ASN A 215 -8.02 17.93 -12.21
CA ASN A 215 -7.02 17.28 -13.05
C ASN A 215 -7.38 17.30 -14.54
N ARG A 216 -8.18 18.29 -14.95
CA ARG A 216 -8.81 18.39 -16.27
C ARG A 216 -9.27 19.81 -16.57
N GLU A 217 -9.40 20.10 -17.86
CA GLU A 217 -9.91 21.36 -18.37
C GLU A 217 -10.38 21.21 -19.83
N SER A 218 -11.54 21.78 -20.17
CA SER A 218 -12.03 21.83 -21.54
C SER A 218 -11.63 23.16 -22.19
N VAL A 219 -10.90 23.11 -23.30
CA VAL A 219 -10.33 24.32 -23.93
C VAL A 219 -10.78 24.42 -25.39
N ALA A 220 -11.42 25.53 -25.76
CA ALA A 220 -11.71 25.83 -27.16
C ALA A 220 -10.43 26.30 -27.86
N LEU A 221 -9.91 25.49 -28.78
CA LEU A 221 -8.76 25.80 -29.65
C LEU A 221 -9.19 25.64 -31.11
N GLY A 222 -8.62 26.46 -32.00
CA GLY A 222 -8.83 26.28 -33.43
C GLY A 222 -7.90 25.23 -34.03
N ALA A 223 -8.12 24.85 -35.29
CA ALA A 223 -7.18 24.00 -36.03
C ALA A 223 -5.76 24.57 -36.04
N GLY A 224 -4.77 23.70 -35.88
CA GLY A 224 -3.35 24.06 -35.82
C GLY A 224 -2.52 23.11 -34.96
N ASP A 225 -1.23 23.42 -34.88
CA ASP A 225 -0.26 22.70 -34.07
C ASP A 225 0.03 23.45 -32.76
N TYR A 226 -0.02 22.70 -31.66
CA TYR A 226 0.13 23.24 -30.32
C TYR A 226 1.14 22.43 -29.49
N LEU A 227 1.76 23.13 -28.55
CA LEU A 227 2.52 22.56 -27.45
C LEU A 227 1.73 22.80 -26.18
N TRP A 228 1.61 21.81 -25.31
CA TRP A 228 0.91 21.99 -24.05
C TRP A 228 1.59 21.25 -22.91
N GLN A 229 1.41 21.79 -21.70
CA GLN A 229 1.89 21.19 -20.47
C GLN A 229 0.94 21.51 -19.33
N VAL A 230 0.97 20.66 -18.32
CA VAL A 230 0.25 20.89 -17.08
C VAL A 230 1.27 20.95 -15.96
N GLU A 231 1.30 22.11 -15.35
CA GLU A 231 2.24 22.37 -14.28
C GLU A 231 1.56 22.10 -12.94
N ALA A 232 2.12 21.20 -12.13
CA ALA A 232 1.60 20.93 -10.79
C ALA A 232 2.26 21.85 -9.76
N LYS A 233 1.52 22.18 -8.70
CA LYS A 233 1.99 23.03 -7.61
C LYS A 233 1.32 22.66 -6.28
N ASN A 234 2.03 22.91 -5.18
CA ASN A 234 1.43 23.10 -3.86
C ASN A 234 1.87 24.42 -3.19
N SER A 235 1.45 24.61 -1.95
CA SER A 235 1.75 25.78 -1.13
C SER A 235 3.25 25.99 -0.89
N GLY A 236 4.05 24.93 -0.94
CA GLY A 236 5.49 24.93 -0.72
C GLY A 236 6.37 24.98 -1.99
N THR A 237 5.79 24.84 -3.18
CA THR A 237 6.53 24.75 -4.45
C THR A 237 6.22 25.88 -5.44
N GLY A 238 7.15 26.08 -6.38
CA GLY A 238 6.81 26.68 -7.67
C GLY A 238 5.89 25.77 -8.48
N TYR A 239 5.36 26.30 -9.59
CA TYR A 239 4.80 25.44 -10.63
C TYR A 239 5.92 24.58 -11.24
N SER A 240 5.62 23.32 -11.50
CA SER A 240 6.50 22.44 -12.29
C SER A 240 6.83 23.06 -13.65
N GLY A 241 7.99 22.71 -14.22
CA GLY A 241 8.39 23.22 -15.53
C GLY A 241 8.77 24.72 -15.59
N ALA A 242 9.12 25.34 -14.45
CA ALA A 242 9.60 26.74 -14.43
C ALA A 242 11.00 26.94 -15.09
N GLY A 243 11.66 25.86 -15.52
CA GLY A 243 12.89 25.84 -16.31
C GLY A 243 12.68 25.25 -17.72
N ALA A 244 13.66 25.43 -18.61
CA ALA A 244 13.63 25.05 -20.03
C ALA A 244 13.59 23.53 -20.33
N GLY A 245 13.06 22.70 -19.41
CA GLY A 245 13.08 21.24 -19.47
C GLY A 245 11.76 20.52 -19.13
N GLY A 246 10.64 21.23 -19.01
CA GLY A 246 9.32 20.61 -18.81
C GLY A 246 8.90 19.76 -20.03
N LEU A 247 8.11 18.70 -19.79
CA LEU A 247 7.60 17.83 -20.85
C LEU A 247 6.50 18.55 -21.64
N LEU A 248 6.88 19.21 -22.74
CA LEU A 248 5.92 19.76 -23.69
C LEU A 248 5.32 18.64 -24.55
N ASN A 249 4.01 18.47 -24.45
CA ASN A 249 3.25 17.55 -25.28
C ASN A 249 2.87 18.23 -26.59
N TYR A 250 3.18 17.58 -27.70
CA TYR A 250 2.77 18.03 -29.02
C TYR A 250 1.35 17.56 -29.35
N LEU A 251 0.47 18.47 -29.78
CA LEU A 251 -0.91 18.22 -30.17
C LEU A 251 -1.21 18.89 -31.51
N THR A 252 -1.66 18.13 -32.49
CA THR A 252 -2.21 18.65 -33.75
C THR A 252 -3.73 18.54 -33.71
N ILE A 253 -4.41 19.62 -34.09
CA ILE A 253 -5.87 19.70 -34.19
C ILE A 253 -6.23 20.06 -35.63
N ASP A 254 -7.08 19.26 -36.23
CA ASP A 254 -7.68 19.54 -37.53
C ASP A 254 -9.21 19.51 -37.42
N TYR A 255 -9.91 20.12 -38.38
CA TYR A 255 -11.37 20.10 -38.38
C TYR A 255 -11.92 18.92 -39.15
N PHE A 256 -12.93 18.27 -38.58
CA PHE A 256 -13.66 17.21 -39.28
C PHE A 256 -14.25 17.72 -40.61
N GLY A 257 -14.70 18.98 -40.65
CA GLY A 257 -15.22 19.62 -41.87
C GLY A 257 -14.16 19.96 -42.93
N SER A 258 -12.86 19.97 -42.59
CA SER A 258 -11.78 20.23 -43.55
C SER A 258 -11.24 18.98 -44.24
N VAL A 259 -11.53 17.78 -43.72
CA VAL A 259 -11.06 16.51 -44.27
C VAL A 259 -12.13 15.86 -45.16
N VAL A 260 -11.70 15.20 -46.24
CA VAL A 260 -12.61 14.44 -47.11
C VAL A 260 -12.67 12.99 -46.64
N VAL A 261 -13.77 12.60 -45.99
CA VAL A 261 -14.02 11.20 -45.59
C VAL A 261 -14.37 10.37 -46.83
N ARG A 262 -13.52 9.38 -47.12
CA ARG A 262 -13.65 8.45 -48.26
C ARG A 262 -14.42 7.19 -47.89
N ASP A 263 -14.24 6.72 -46.66
CA ASP A 263 -14.89 5.55 -46.11
C ASP A 263 -14.94 5.67 -44.59
N SER A 264 -15.97 5.09 -43.97
CA SER A 264 -16.14 5.12 -42.51
C SER A 264 -17.10 4.04 -42.05
N MET A 265 -16.88 3.55 -40.83
CA MET A 265 -17.83 2.71 -40.10
C MET A 265 -17.91 3.21 -38.66
N SER A 266 -19.09 3.10 -38.06
CA SER A 266 -19.30 3.48 -36.67
C SER A 266 -20.34 2.60 -36.01
N HIS A 267 -20.04 2.12 -34.81
CA HIS A 267 -20.99 1.44 -33.93
C HIS A 267 -21.72 2.43 -32.99
N ASN A 268 -21.34 3.71 -32.98
CA ASN A 268 -21.96 4.80 -32.21
C ASN A 268 -22.18 4.48 -30.73
N ILE A 269 -21.17 3.91 -30.07
CA ILE A 269 -21.18 3.64 -28.64
C ILE A 269 -21.33 4.98 -27.91
N ARG A 270 -22.37 5.06 -27.08
CA ARG A 270 -22.59 6.16 -26.14
C ARG A 270 -21.66 5.97 -24.94
N SER A 271 -21.09 7.08 -24.48
CA SER A 271 -20.29 7.06 -23.25
C SER A 271 -21.06 7.60 -22.06
N VAL A 272 -20.73 7.09 -20.89
CA VAL A 272 -21.18 7.60 -19.59
C VAL A 272 -20.00 8.21 -18.83
N SER A 273 -20.29 9.06 -17.85
CA SER A 273 -19.31 9.53 -16.87
C SER A 273 -18.99 8.43 -15.86
N GLY A 274 -17.81 8.49 -15.25
CA GLY A 274 -17.37 7.65 -14.14
C GLY A 274 -18.00 7.97 -12.79
N HIS A 275 -19.10 8.74 -12.78
CA HIS A 275 -19.82 9.06 -11.56
C HIS A 275 -20.46 7.82 -10.96
N LYS A 276 -20.44 7.78 -9.63
CA LYS A 276 -21.32 6.92 -8.84
C LYS A 276 -22.75 7.08 -9.33
N ASP A 277 -23.42 5.98 -9.67
CA ASP A 277 -24.71 6.02 -10.36
C ASP A 277 -25.86 5.33 -9.60
N THR A 278 -25.60 4.85 -8.39
CA THR A 278 -26.59 4.22 -7.50
C THR A 278 -26.56 4.83 -6.09
N PRO A 279 -27.50 4.48 -5.19
CA PRO A 279 -27.42 4.79 -3.77
C PRO A 279 -26.51 3.87 -2.95
N MET A 280 -25.85 2.86 -3.56
CA MET A 280 -25.01 1.90 -2.81
C MET A 280 -23.98 2.62 -1.92
N LEU A 281 -23.94 2.28 -0.63
CA LEU A 281 -23.18 3.00 0.39
C LEU A 281 -21.67 2.97 0.12
N VAL A 282 -21.00 4.13 0.22
CA VAL A 282 -19.53 4.21 0.08
C VAL A 282 -18.86 4.43 1.44
N VAL A 283 -18.82 3.38 2.25
CA VAL A 283 -18.20 3.42 3.60
C VAL A 283 -16.71 3.73 3.55
N GLY A 284 -16.04 3.45 2.42
CA GLY A 284 -14.65 3.82 2.14
C GLY A 284 -14.31 5.30 2.35
N TRP A 285 -15.29 6.22 2.35
CA TRP A 285 -15.02 7.64 2.60
C TRP A 285 -14.77 8.01 4.06
N GLY A 286 -15.05 7.10 5.01
CA GLY A 286 -14.81 7.34 6.43
C GLY A 286 -15.52 8.60 6.95
N GLU A 287 -14.79 9.43 7.70
CA GLU A 287 -15.25 10.74 8.21
C GLU A 287 -15.78 11.73 7.13
N TYR A 288 -15.56 11.46 5.83
CA TYR A 288 -16.04 12.30 4.72
C TYR A 288 -17.29 11.74 4.02
N ALA A 289 -17.89 10.67 4.52
CA ALA A 289 -19.05 10.02 3.92
C ALA A 289 -20.21 11.00 3.63
N ASP A 290 -20.59 11.83 4.61
CA ASP A 290 -21.67 12.81 4.44
C ASP A 290 -21.31 13.91 3.44
N LEU A 291 -20.09 14.44 3.53
CA LEU A 291 -19.61 15.49 2.63
C LEU A 291 -19.64 15.04 1.18
N ARG A 292 -19.41 13.74 0.95
CA ARG A 292 -19.35 13.15 -0.37
C ARG A 292 -20.66 12.51 -0.81
N GLU A 293 -21.71 12.57 0.00
CA GLU A 293 -23.03 11.98 -0.28
C GLU A 293 -22.94 10.46 -0.54
N TRP A 294 -22.30 9.73 0.38
CA TRP A 294 -22.04 8.27 0.33
C TRP A 294 -23.22 7.36 -0.03
N ASP A 295 -24.45 7.82 0.18
CA ASP A 295 -25.69 7.08 -0.02
C ASP A 295 -26.51 7.60 -1.23
N ARG A 296 -25.90 8.35 -2.16
CA ARG A 296 -26.61 8.94 -3.31
C ARG A 296 -25.85 8.85 -4.64
N PRO A 297 -26.57 8.80 -5.78
CA PRO A 297 -25.96 8.94 -7.10
C PRO A 297 -25.37 10.34 -7.34
N HIS A 298 -24.24 10.40 -8.06
CA HIS A 298 -23.49 11.63 -8.39
C HIS A 298 -23.77 12.16 -9.80
N LEU A 299 -24.81 11.68 -10.48
CA LEU A 299 -25.08 11.93 -11.91
C LEU A 299 -25.20 13.42 -12.33
N GLY A 300 -25.36 14.34 -11.38
CA GLY A 300 -25.44 15.78 -11.63
C GLY A 300 -24.15 16.57 -11.33
N ARG A 301 -23.07 15.91 -10.89
CA ARG A 301 -21.81 16.58 -10.54
C ARG A 301 -21.02 16.96 -11.79
N THR A 302 -20.26 18.06 -11.69
CA THR A 302 -19.41 18.54 -12.79
C THR A 302 -17.95 18.06 -12.66
N PHE A 303 -17.62 17.29 -11.62
CA PHE A 303 -16.27 16.85 -11.31
C PHE A 303 -16.30 15.43 -10.74
N LEU A 304 -15.27 14.64 -11.07
CA LEU A 304 -15.05 13.31 -10.48
C LEU A 304 -14.23 13.46 -9.20
N ASP A 305 -14.61 12.75 -8.14
CA ASP A 305 -13.75 12.61 -6.97
C ASP A 305 -12.53 11.73 -7.26
N GLU A 306 -11.57 11.65 -6.33
CA GLU A 306 -10.32 10.92 -6.58
C GLU A 306 -10.50 9.41 -6.74
N ILE A 307 -11.65 8.85 -6.41
CA ILE A 307 -11.96 7.44 -6.58
C ILE A 307 -12.64 7.20 -7.93
N GLU A 308 -13.66 8.02 -8.24
CA GLU A 308 -14.37 8.01 -9.52
C GLU A 308 -13.42 8.19 -10.71
N ASP A 309 -12.33 8.95 -10.52
CA ASP A 309 -11.33 9.25 -11.54
C ASP A 309 -10.55 8.00 -12.03
N TYR A 310 -10.59 6.88 -11.31
CA TYR A 310 -9.94 5.61 -11.69
C TYR A 310 -10.89 4.58 -12.31
N SER A 311 -12.13 4.96 -12.64
CA SER A 311 -13.18 4.06 -13.14
C SER A 311 -13.16 3.79 -14.66
N CYS A 312 -12.12 4.22 -15.39
CA CYS A 312 -12.06 4.13 -16.87
C CYS A 312 -12.43 2.75 -17.45
N TRP A 313 -11.98 1.67 -16.81
CA TRP A 313 -12.29 0.30 -17.21
C TRP A 313 -13.77 -0.06 -17.00
N ALA A 314 -14.38 0.40 -15.91
CA ALA A 314 -15.78 0.13 -15.59
C ALA A 314 -16.70 0.92 -16.52
N ILE A 315 -16.32 2.16 -16.87
CA ILE A 315 -17.00 2.97 -17.90
C ILE A 315 -17.01 2.22 -19.23
N ALA A 316 -15.86 1.70 -19.67
CA ALA A 316 -15.78 0.96 -20.92
C ALA A 316 -16.67 -0.31 -20.91
N ILE A 317 -16.68 -1.06 -19.80
CA ILE A 317 -17.54 -2.25 -19.64
C ILE A 317 -19.01 -1.88 -19.63
N LYS A 318 -19.39 -0.80 -18.94
CA LYS A 318 -20.76 -0.29 -18.91
C LYS A 318 -21.22 0.16 -20.29
N ASN A 319 -20.38 0.87 -21.04
CA ASN A 319 -20.68 1.29 -22.40
C ASN A 319 -20.91 0.08 -23.33
N LEU A 320 -20.14 -1.01 -23.17
CA LEU A 320 -20.36 -2.26 -23.89
C LEU A 320 -21.66 -2.96 -23.48
N ASN A 321 -21.96 -3.00 -22.19
CA ASN A 321 -23.23 -3.56 -21.70
C ASN A 321 -24.43 -2.82 -22.31
N GLN A 322 -24.38 -1.49 -22.34
CA GLN A 322 -25.43 -0.65 -22.94
C GLN A 322 -25.53 -0.79 -24.47
N LEU A 323 -24.39 -0.96 -25.17
CA LEU A 323 -24.38 -1.22 -26.61
C LEU A 323 -25.21 -2.47 -26.95
N TYR A 324 -25.18 -3.48 -26.09
CA TYR A 324 -25.90 -4.74 -26.25
C TYR A 324 -27.20 -4.80 -25.44
N GLU A 325 -27.84 -3.66 -25.21
CA GLU A 325 -29.17 -3.52 -24.59
C GLU A 325 -29.24 -3.90 -23.10
N GLY A 326 -28.10 -3.95 -22.40
CA GLY A 326 -28.03 -4.11 -20.95
C GLY A 326 -28.20 -2.79 -20.20
N ASN A 327 -28.58 -2.86 -18.93
CA ASN A 327 -28.78 -1.69 -18.06
C ASN A 327 -27.98 -1.74 -16.75
N LEU A 328 -26.84 -2.45 -16.71
CA LEU A 328 -26.00 -2.50 -15.50
C LEU A 328 -25.56 -1.11 -15.05
N SER A 329 -25.58 -0.91 -13.73
CA SER A 329 -24.98 0.27 -13.10
C SER A 329 -23.45 0.15 -13.07
N LEU A 330 -22.78 1.30 -13.04
CA LEU A 330 -21.32 1.40 -12.90
C LEU A 330 -20.90 0.83 -11.54
N ASP A 331 -21.64 1.19 -10.50
CA ASP A 331 -21.42 0.74 -9.13
C ASP A 331 -21.51 -0.79 -9.01
N GLU A 332 -22.50 -1.44 -9.64
CA GLU A 332 -22.63 -2.90 -9.60
C GLU A 332 -21.45 -3.61 -10.31
N ILE A 333 -21.00 -3.07 -11.45
CA ILE A 333 -19.82 -3.58 -12.16
C ILE A 333 -18.57 -3.49 -11.28
N ILE A 334 -18.35 -2.33 -10.65
CA ILE A 334 -17.21 -2.10 -9.76
C ILE A 334 -17.27 -3.06 -8.58
N TRP A 335 -18.44 -3.18 -7.95
CA TRP A 335 -18.65 -4.09 -6.82
C TRP A 335 -18.28 -5.53 -7.19
N ARG A 336 -18.78 -6.05 -8.33
CA ARG A 336 -18.56 -7.44 -8.75
C ARG A 336 -17.10 -7.77 -9.01
N VAL A 337 -16.37 -6.83 -9.61
CA VAL A 337 -14.95 -7.03 -9.89
C VAL A 337 -14.11 -6.94 -8.62
N LYS A 338 -14.47 -6.05 -7.70
CA LYS A 338 -13.74 -5.87 -6.44
C LYS A 338 -14.14 -6.89 -5.37
N SER A 339 -15.24 -7.62 -5.56
CA SER A 339 -15.69 -8.72 -4.69
C SER A 339 -15.03 -10.06 -5.04
N ASN A 340 -13.86 -10.37 -4.47
CA ASN A 340 -13.19 -11.67 -4.65
C ASN A 340 -13.78 -12.75 -3.71
N GLY A 341 -14.99 -13.26 -4.00
CA GLY A 341 -15.56 -14.45 -3.33
C GLY A 341 -15.83 -14.26 -1.82
N ASP A 342 -17.10 -14.12 -1.46
CA ASP A 342 -17.69 -14.09 -0.10
C ASP A 342 -17.13 -13.10 0.95
N SER A 343 -16.02 -12.41 0.70
CA SER A 343 -15.45 -11.40 1.60
C SER A 343 -15.13 -10.12 0.84
N VAL A 344 -16.17 -9.33 0.57
CA VAL A 344 -15.94 -7.91 0.29
C VAL A 344 -15.66 -7.26 1.63
N ASN A 345 -14.48 -6.67 1.78
CA ASN A 345 -14.31 -5.60 2.75
C ASN A 345 -15.17 -4.45 2.21
N ALA A 346 -16.33 -4.18 2.81
CA ALA A 346 -17.30 -3.19 2.34
C ALA A 346 -16.65 -1.81 2.12
N PHE A 347 -15.55 -1.49 2.81
CA PHE A 347 -14.73 -0.30 2.56
C PHE A 347 -13.98 -0.28 1.23
N ARG A 348 -13.64 -1.42 0.64
CA ARG A 348 -12.96 -1.46 -0.68
C ARG A 348 -13.88 -1.19 -1.86
N PHE A 349 -15.19 -1.06 -1.64
CA PHE A 349 -16.10 -0.60 -2.67
C PHE A 349 -15.68 0.81 -3.11
N LEU A 350 -15.49 0.97 -4.42
CA LEU A 350 -14.89 2.13 -5.10
C LEU A 350 -13.40 2.39 -4.79
N LEU A 351 -12.86 2.18 -3.59
CA LEU A 351 -11.42 2.42 -3.30
C LEU A 351 -10.46 1.55 -4.14
N ASN A 352 -9.41 2.16 -4.70
CA ASN A 352 -8.48 1.55 -5.67
C ASN A 352 -9.20 1.02 -6.93
N ALA A 353 -10.05 1.88 -7.50
CA ALA A 353 -10.80 1.55 -8.70
C ALA A 353 -9.92 1.22 -9.91
N GLU A 354 -8.60 1.44 -9.95
CA GLU A 354 -7.82 0.93 -11.08
C GLU A 354 -7.94 -0.61 -11.16
N ALA A 355 -8.25 -1.12 -12.37
CA ALA A 355 -8.34 -2.55 -12.62
C ALA A 355 -7.09 -3.05 -13.33
N SER A 356 -6.57 -4.17 -12.83
CA SER A 356 -5.65 -5.02 -13.58
C SER A 356 -6.35 -5.60 -14.81
N TYR A 357 -5.53 -6.20 -15.67
CA TYR A 357 -6.02 -6.95 -16.83
C TYR A 357 -6.98 -8.09 -16.43
N GLU A 358 -6.68 -8.83 -15.35
CA GLU A 358 -7.53 -9.93 -14.87
C GLU A 358 -8.87 -9.41 -14.32
N GLU A 359 -8.84 -8.30 -13.58
CA GLU A 359 -10.05 -7.64 -13.08
C GLU A 359 -10.94 -7.14 -14.22
N SER A 360 -10.35 -6.59 -15.29
CA SER A 360 -11.10 -6.15 -16.47
C SER A 360 -11.82 -7.33 -17.14
N LYS A 361 -11.19 -8.51 -17.22
CA LYS A 361 -11.85 -9.73 -17.73
C LYS A 361 -12.98 -10.22 -16.84
N ILE A 362 -12.83 -10.14 -15.52
CA ILE A 362 -13.90 -10.51 -14.58
C ILE A 362 -15.12 -9.61 -14.82
N GLY A 363 -14.91 -8.31 -14.99
CA GLY A 363 -15.98 -7.35 -15.28
C GLY A 363 -16.64 -7.61 -16.64
N LEU A 364 -15.86 -7.84 -17.69
CA LEU A 364 -16.39 -8.18 -19.02
C LEU A 364 -17.22 -9.46 -18.98
N LYS A 365 -16.71 -10.50 -18.33
CA LYS A 365 -17.40 -11.78 -18.16
C LYS A 365 -18.74 -11.60 -17.42
N TYR A 366 -18.74 -10.77 -16.38
CA TYR A 366 -19.95 -10.46 -15.64
C TYR A 366 -20.95 -9.70 -16.52
N ALA A 367 -20.54 -8.56 -17.08
CA ALA A 367 -21.43 -7.64 -17.78
C ALA A 367 -22.00 -8.21 -19.08
N LEU A 368 -21.22 -9.02 -19.78
CA LEU A 368 -21.59 -9.59 -21.08
C LEU A 368 -22.05 -11.06 -20.99
N ASP A 369 -22.31 -11.55 -19.77
CA ASP A 369 -22.77 -12.92 -19.45
C ASP A 369 -22.05 -14.04 -20.23
N SER A 370 -20.78 -13.81 -20.57
CA SER A 370 -20.04 -14.63 -21.52
C SER A 370 -19.27 -15.73 -20.80
N LEU A 371 -19.33 -16.95 -21.35
CA LEU A 371 -18.41 -18.04 -20.96
C LEU A 371 -17.16 -18.08 -21.84
N ALA A 372 -17.11 -17.28 -22.92
CA ALA A 372 -16.01 -17.28 -23.86
C ALA A 372 -14.76 -16.65 -23.24
N PRO A 373 -13.57 -17.25 -23.44
CA PRO A 373 -12.33 -16.61 -23.06
C PRO A 373 -12.07 -15.40 -23.97
N TYR A 374 -11.84 -14.23 -23.38
CA TYR A 374 -11.32 -13.07 -24.11
C TYR A 374 -9.81 -13.22 -24.27
N GLU A 375 -9.31 -13.19 -25.51
CA GLU A 375 -7.87 -13.31 -25.77
C GLU A 375 -7.15 -11.98 -25.47
N ASN A 376 -6.03 -12.07 -24.74
CA ASN A 376 -5.11 -10.95 -24.59
C ASN A 376 -4.22 -10.87 -25.82
N ILE A 377 -4.12 -9.70 -26.42
CA ILE A 377 -3.07 -9.43 -27.37
C ILE A 377 -2.20 -8.30 -26.84
N SER A 378 -1.01 -8.66 -26.38
CA SER A 378 0.03 -7.70 -26.03
C SER A 378 0.44 -6.95 -27.30
N TYR A 379 0.45 -5.61 -27.26
CA TYR A 379 0.87 -4.82 -28.44
C TYR A 379 2.29 -5.18 -28.89
N LYS A 380 3.17 -5.54 -27.94
CA LYS A 380 4.54 -5.96 -28.24
C LYS A 380 4.62 -7.31 -28.96
N GLU A 381 3.62 -8.16 -28.78
CA GLU A 381 3.55 -9.48 -29.41
C GLU A 381 2.84 -9.40 -30.77
N GLU A 382 1.78 -8.59 -30.84
CA GLU A 382 1.04 -8.39 -32.09
C GLU A 382 0.40 -6.98 -32.14
N PRO A 383 1.05 -6.00 -32.81
CA PRO A 383 0.57 -4.64 -32.90
C PRO A 383 -0.86 -4.53 -33.47
N LEU A 384 -1.64 -3.60 -32.91
CA LEU A 384 -2.91 -3.19 -33.50
C LEU A 384 -2.61 -2.33 -34.74
N THR A 385 -3.25 -2.65 -35.87
CA THR A 385 -3.11 -1.91 -37.14
C THR A 385 -4.46 -1.38 -37.59
N PHE A 386 -4.46 -0.40 -38.48
CA PHE A 386 -5.71 0.20 -38.96
C PHE A 386 -6.57 -0.81 -39.74
N ASP A 387 -5.95 -1.68 -40.55
CA ASP A 387 -6.66 -2.74 -41.26
C ASP A 387 -7.34 -3.71 -40.29
N LYS A 388 -6.70 -4.06 -39.17
CA LYS A 388 -7.32 -4.89 -38.13
C LYS A 388 -8.53 -4.20 -37.50
N VAL A 389 -8.43 -2.92 -37.18
CA VAL A 389 -9.58 -2.16 -36.64
C VAL A 389 -10.76 -2.22 -37.60
N LYS A 390 -10.52 -2.05 -38.90
CA LYS A 390 -11.57 -2.19 -39.92
C LYS A 390 -12.15 -3.60 -39.94
N ASP A 391 -11.30 -4.62 -39.94
CA ASP A 391 -11.72 -6.02 -40.00
C ASP A 391 -12.57 -6.41 -38.78
N PHE A 392 -12.17 -5.98 -37.58
CA PHE A 392 -12.91 -6.26 -36.34
C PHE A 392 -14.26 -5.54 -36.31
N LEU A 393 -14.29 -4.23 -36.62
CA LEU A 393 -15.55 -3.48 -36.66
C LEU A 393 -16.49 -4.03 -37.74
N ALA A 394 -15.98 -4.39 -38.92
CA ALA A 394 -16.79 -5.01 -39.98
C ALA A 394 -17.38 -6.38 -39.58
N GLN A 395 -16.79 -7.05 -38.58
CA GLN A 395 -17.28 -8.30 -38.00
C GLN A 395 -18.20 -8.09 -36.78
N ASN A 396 -18.58 -6.84 -36.46
CA ASN A 396 -19.29 -6.46 -35.22
C ASN A 396 -18.53 -6.90 -33.95
N GLN A 397 -17.20 -6.80 -33.97
CA GLN A 397 -16.36 -7.00 -32.79
C GLN A 397 -15.89 -5.66 -32.25
N GLU A 398 -15.98 -5.48 -30.93
CA GLU A 398 -15.55 -4.25 -30.26
C GLU A 398 -14.13 -4.35 -29.75
N ILE A 399 -13.47 -3.19 -29.66
CA ILE A 399 -12.04 -3.12 -29.37
C ILE A 399 -11.85 -2.30 -28.10
N LEU A 400 -11.53 -2.98 -27.01
CA LEU A 400 -11.09 -2.36 -25.76
C LEU A 400 -9.59 -2.13 -25.82
N ILE A 401 -9.13 -0.92 -25.56
CA ILE A 401 -7.70 -0.58 -25.56
C ILE A 401 -7.27 -0.06 -24.19
N LYS A 402 -6.03 -0.35 -23.79
CA LYS A 402 -5.35 0.36 -22.70
C LYS A 402 -4.17 1.14 -23.27
N MET A 403 -4.22 2.47 -23.11
CA MET A 403 -3.04 3.31 -23.29
C MET A 403 -2.10 3.12 -22.11
N THR A 404 -0.79 2.97 -22.36
CA THR A 404 0.21 2.76 -21.30
C THR A 404 1.34 3.77 -21.44
N TRP A 405 1.73 4.41 -20.33
CA TRP A 405 2.82 5.38 -20.34
C TRP A 405 4.20 4.73 -20.13
N PRO A 406 5.27 5.32 -20.69
CA PRO A 406 6.63 4.90 -20.39
C PRO A 406 6.89 4.89 -18.88
N ASN A 407 7.36 3.77 -18.34
CA ASN A 407 7.77 3.59 -16.94
C ASN A 407 6.64 3.67 -15.89
N THR A 408 5.38 3.41 -16.27
CA THR A 408 4.28 3.28 -15.29
C THR A 408 3.48 2.00 -15.53
N THR A 409 2.86 1.46 -14.47
CA THR A 409 1.86 0.38 -14.58
C THR A 409 0.44 0.90 -14.82
N SER A 410 0.23 2.20 -14.60
CA SER A 410 -1.05 2.86 -14.80
C SER A 410 -1.36 3.04 -16.29
N GLY A 411 -2.63 3.06 -16.65
CA GLY A 411 -3.07 3.31 -18.03
C GLY A 411 -4.48 3.85 -18.08
N HIS A 412 -4.90 4.27 -19.27
CA HIS A 412 -6.27 4.71 -19.52
C HIS A 412 -6.98 3.72 -20.43
N ILE A 413 -8.16 3.26 -20.03
CA ILE A 413 -8.93 2.26 -20.78
C ILE A 413 -10.07 2.93 -21.53
N MET A 414 -10.16 2.63 -22.83
CA MET A 414 -11.12 3.20 -23.78
C MET A 414 -11.65 2.14 -24.74
N LEU A 415 -12.69 2.48 -25.50
CA LEU A 415 -13.15 1.69 -26.64
C LEU A 415 -12.83 2.39 -27.95
N ILE A 416 -12.43 1.64 -28.97
CA ILE A 416 -12.47 2.12 -30.36
C ILE A 416 -13.76 1.60 -30.97
N ASP A 417 -14.60 2.52 -31.46
CA ASP A 417 -15.94 2.16 -31.97
C ASP A 417 -16.22 2.64 -33.40
N SER A 418 -15.31 3.44 -33.97
CA SER A 418 -15.45 3.99 -35.32
C SER A 418 -14.10 4.17 -36.00
N TYR A 419 -14.10 4.12 -37.34
CA TYR A 419 -12.96 4.50 -38.16
C TYR A 419 -13.37 5.46 -39.28
N TYR A 420 -12.41 6.27 -39.74
CA TYR A 420 -12.54 7.19 -40.87
C TYR A 420 -11.29 7.09 -41.75
N ILE A 421 -11.48 6.83 -43.04
CA ILE A 421 -10.44 6.93 -44.07
C ILE A 421 -10.59 8.31 -44.69
N THR A 422 -9.55 9.13 -44.59
CA THR A 422 -9.53 10.48 -45.15
C THR A 422 -8.35 10.68 -46.09
N ASP A 423 -8.36 11.76 -46.85
CA ASP A 423 -7.21 12.14 -47.69
C ASP A 423 -5.96 12.50 -46.85
N ASP A 424 -6.15 12.87 -45.58
CA ASP A 424 -5.10 13.35 -44.68
C ASP A 424 -4.63 12.28 -43.67
N GLY A 425 -5.23 11.09 -43.72
CA GLY A 425 -4.86 9.96 -42.86
C GLY A 425 -6.05 9.10 -42.44
N ASN A 426 -5.73 8.04 -41.71
CA ASN A 426 -6.69 7.11 -41.15
C ASN A 426 -6.94 7.44 -39.68
N PHE A 427 -8.20 7.70 -39.32
CA PHE A 427 -8.60 8.11 -37.97
C PHE A 427 -9.50 7.07 -37.31
N VAL A 428 -9.50 7.04 -35.98
CA VAL A 428 -10.37 6.19 -35.16
C VAL A 428 -11.04 7.02 -34.07
N ARG A 429 -12.31 6.74 -33.77
CA ARG A 429 -13.00 7.35 -32.63
C ARG A 429 -12.77 6.52 -31.38
N CYS A 430 -12.25 7.14 -30.33
CA CYS A 430 -12.15 6.55 -29.00
C CYS A 430 -13.24 7.10 -28.09
N VAL A 431 -13.86 6.19 -27.35
CA VAL A 431 -14.93 6.46 -26.40
C VAL A 431 -14.35 6.51 -24.98
N ASN A 432 -14.75 7.51 -24.20
CA ASN A 432 -14.27 7.78 -22.85
C ASN A 432 -12.82 8.31 -22.79
N VAL A 433 -12.52 9.46 -23.38
CA VAL A 433 -11.16 10.02 -23.39
C VAL A 433 -10.74 10.67 -22.06
N ASP A 434 -11.67 10.87 -21.12
CA ASP A 434 -11.42 11.61 -19.89
C ASP A 434 -12.17 11.11 -18.64
N ASN A 435 -12.97 10.03 -18.69
CA ASN A 435 -13.85 9.59 -17.60
C ASN A 435 -15.11 10.45 -17.35
N LEU A 436 -15.37 11.49 -18.15
CA LEU A 436 -16.62 12.27 -18.08
C LEU A 436 -17.58 11.95 -19.23
N GLY A 437 -17.30 10.90 -20.00
CA GLY A 437 -18.12 10.51 -21.14
C GLY A 437 -17.79 11.24 -22.44
N ASN A 438 -16.68 11.99 -22.50
CA ASN A 438 -16.23 12.62 -23.75
C ASN A 438 -15.59 11.58 -24.68
N ASN A 439 -15.62 11.87 -25.98
CA ASN A 439 -15.03 11.04 -27.04
C ASN A 439 -14.07 11.88 -27.87
N GLY A 440 -13.16 11.24 -28.60
CA GLY A 440 -12.24 11.94 -29.49
C GLY A 440 -11.93 11.13 -30.74
N VAL A 441 -11.62 11.81 -31.84
CA VAL A 441 -11.26 11.18 -33.12
C VAL A 441 -9.77 11.38 -33.36
N PHE A 442 -8.99 10.30 -33.33
CA PHE A 442 -7.52 10.33 -33.31
C PHE A 442 -6.92 9.73 -34.57
N LEU A 443 -5.81 10.28 -35.03
CA LEU A 443 -5.01 9.64 -36.08
C LEU A 443 -4.50 8.28 -35.59
N ALA A 444 -4.88 7.21 -36.30
CA ALA A 444 -4.67 5.82 -35.89
C ALA A 444 -3.18 5.51 -35.63
N ASP A 445 -2.30 5.89 -36.56
CA ASP A 445 -0.85 5.64 -36.46
C ASP A 445 -0.19 6.35 -35.28
N SER A 446 -0.74 7.47 -34.82
CA SER A 446 -0.26 8.16 -33.62
C SER A 446 -0.78 7.48 -32.36
N LEU A 447 -2.07 7.17 -32.31
CA LEU A 447 -2.71 6.53 -31.16
C LEU A 447 -2.11 5.14 -30.87
N PHE A 448 -1.94 4.30 -31.89
CA PHE A 448 -1.54 2.90 -31.71
C PHE A 448 -0.14 2.76 -31.10
N LYS A 449 0.74 3.76 -31.26
CA LYS A 449 2.06 3.78 -30.61
C LYS A 449 2.01 3.87 -29.09
N ALA A 450 0.89 4.36 -28.53
CA ALA A 450 0.69 4.51 -27.09
C ALA A 450 -0.12 3.35 -26.47
N ILE A 451 -0.58 2.39 -27.27
CA ILE A 451 -1.36 1.24 -26.78
C ILE A 451 -0.41 0.22 -26.14
N GLY A 452 -0.69 -0.16 -24.90
CA GLY A 452 0.01 -1.24 -24.22
C GLY A 452 -0.57 -2.61 -24.54
N TRP A 453 -1.90 -2.74 -24.48
CA TRP A 453 -2.64 -3.95 -24.84
C TRP A 453 -4.04 -3.60 -25.35
N TYR A 454 -4.65 -4.55 -26.05
CA TYR A 454 -6.05 -4.48 -26.47
C TYR A 454 -6.75 -5.83 -26.29
N ILE A 455 -8.08 -5.79 -26.15
CA ILE A 455 -8.97 -6.95 -26.08
C ILE A 455 -10.01 -6.81 -27.19
N ILE A 456 -10.21 -7.90 -27.94
CA ILE A 456 -11.29 -8.00 -28.92
C ILE A 456 -12.49 -8.68 -28.27
N ILE A 457 -13.66 -8.09 -28.48
CA ILE A 457 -14.91 -8.50 -27.84
C ILE A 457 -15.89 -8.87 -28.93
N ASP A 458 -16.23 -10.15 -28.98
CA ASP A 458 -17.33 -10.64 -29.81
C ASP A 458 -18.66 -10.14 -29.28
N LYS A 459 -19.62 -9.95 -30.19
CA LYS A 459 -21.02 -9.74 -29.83
C LYS A 459 -21.48 -10.87 -28.90
N PRO A 460 -21.92 -10.58 -27.67
CA PRO A 460 -22.35 -11.60 -26.73
C PRO A 460 -23.72 -12.17 -27.11
N GLU A 461 -24.01 -13.40 -26.66
CA GLU A 461 -25.33 -14.03 -26.83
C GLU A 461 -26.40 -13.38 -25.94
N SER A 462 -26.00 -12.93 -24.75
CA SER A 462 -26.81 -12.23 -23.77
C SER A 462 -25.96 -11.25 -22.99
N VAL A 463 -26.59 -10.28 -22.34
CA VAL A 463 -25.92 -9.41 -21.38
C VAL A 463 -26.63 -9.43 -20.04
N ARG A 464 -25.92 -9.05 -18.99
CA ARG A 464 -26.54 -8.89 -17.68
C ARG A 464 -27.27 -7.56 -17.59
N ASN A 465 -28.37 -7.59 -16.87
CA ASN A 465 -29.10 -6.43 -16.42
C ASN A 465 -28.80 -6.16 -14.94
N MET A 466 -29.09 -4.94 -14.51
CA MET A 466 -29.02 -4.54 -13.11
C MET A 466 -29.79 -5.51 -12.23
N SER A 467 -29.22 -5.80 -11.06
CA SER A 467 -29.89 -6.64 -10.07
C SER A 467 -31.24 -6.03 -9.65
N PRO A 468 -32.34 -6.81 -9.60
CA PRO A 468 -33.61 -6.31 -9.07
C PRO A 468 -33.55 -5.98 -7.58
N LEU A 469 -32.53 -6.47 -6.86
CA LEU A 469 -32.24 -6.09 -5.48
C LEU A 469 -31.58 -4.70 -5.39
N LEU A 470 -31.07 -4.18 -6.50
CA LEU A 470 -30.50 -2.84 -6.54
C LEU A 470 -31.55 -1.83 -7.03
N GLY A 471 -32.23 -2.13 -8.12
CA GLY A 471 -33.34 -1.31 -8.60
C GLY A 471 -33.98 -1.85 -9.87
N VAL A 472 -35.11 -1.26 -10.23
CA VAL A 472 -35.86 -1.59 -11.44
C VAL A 472 -36.15 -0.31 -12.22
N GLU A 473 -35.91 -0.33 -13.52
CA GLU A 473 -36.30 0.76 -14.40
C GLU A 473 -37.82 0.73 -14.63
N ASN A 474 -38.49 1.84 -14.33
CA ASN A 474 -39.93 1.97 -14.52
C ASN A 474 -40.28 2.39 -15.97
N ASN A 475 -41.58 2.41 -16.28
CA ASN A 475 -42.07 2.73 -17.63
C ASN A 475 -41.74 4.16 -18.10
N GLU A 476 -41.26 5.03 -17.22
CA GLU A 476 -40.85 6.40 -17.52
C GLU A 476 -39.34 6.53 -17.76
N GLY A 477 -38.59 5.41 -17.68
CA GLY A 477 -37.13 5.38 -17.84
C GLY A 477 -36.37 5.89 -16.62
N THR A 478 -37.02 5.93 -15.45
CA THR A 478 -36.39 6.27 -14.17
C THR A 478 -36.17 5.01 -13.35
N ILE A 479 -35.09 4.97 -12.55
CA ILE A 479 -34.78 3.82 -11.71
C ILE A 479 -35.49 4.00 -10.36
N GLU A 480 -36.32 3.04 -10.00
CA GLU A 480 -36.83 2.84 -8.64
C GLU A 480 -35.84 1.92 -7.93
N TRP A 481 -35.09 2.47 -6.97
CA TRP A 481 -34.15 1.70 -6.15
C TRP A 481 -34.91 0.79 -5.20
N THR A 482 -34.41 -0.43 -5.03
CA THR A 482 -35.06 -1.43 -4.17
C THR A 482 -34.50 -1.29 -2.75
N ASP A 483 -35.40 -0.93 -1.84
CA ASP A 483 -35.18 -0.74 -0.40
C ASP A 483 -36.49 -1.17 0.28
N SER A 484 -36.52 -2.42 0.74
CA SER A 484 -37.74 -3.15 1.08
C SER A 484 -38.36 -2.72 2.42
N ASP A 485 -37.56 -2.24 3.38
CA ASP A 485 -38.02 -1.67 4.66
C ASP A 485 -37.94 -0.13 4.74
N ASN A 486 -37.37 0.52 3.75
CA ASN A 486 -37.23 1.98 3.62
C ASN A 486 -36.31 2.60 4.69
N ASP A 487 -35.27 1.89 5.11
CA ASP A 487 -34.24 2.42 6.01
C ASP A 487 -33.18 3.27 5.27
N GLY A 488 -33.16 3.22 3.94
CA GLY A 488 -32.26 3.96 3.08
C GLY A 488 -30.98 3.21 2.71
N ILE A 489 -30.91 1.90 2.92
CA ILE A 489 -29.94 0.97 2.35
C ILE A 489 -30.62 0.21 1.20
N THR A 490 -29.90 -0.09 0.13
CA THR A 490 -30.48 -0.93 -0.94
C THR A 490 -30.46 -2.40 -0.53
N ASP A 491 -31.49 -3.18 -0.87
CA ASP A 491 -31.54 -4.64 -0.59
C ASP A 491 -30.27 -5.34 -1.10
N PHE A 492 -29.69 -4.84 -2.19
CA PHE A 492 -28.41 -5.31 -2.74
C PHE A 492 -27.27 -5.19 -1.73
N ASP A 493 -27.10 -4.02 -1.12
CA ASP A 493 -26.05 -3.76 -0.14
C ASP A 493 -26.27 -4.58 1.13
N GLU A 494 -27.50 -4.65 1.60
CA GLU A 494 -27.88 -5.45 2.76
C GLU A 494 -27.55 -6.93 2.55
N ILE A 495 -28.02 -7.53 1.46
CA ILE A 495 -27.83 -8.96 1.21
C ILE A 495 -26.37 -9.30 0.90
N TYR A 496 -25.68 -8.49 0.09
CA TYR A 496 -24.37 -8.85 -0.46
C TYR A 496 -23.18 -8.25 0.29
N ARG A 497 -23.37 -7.20 1.12
CA ARG A 497 -22.27 -6.54 1.83
C ARG A 497 -22.44 -6.58 3.34
N PHE A 498 -23.51 -6.02 3.87
CA PHE A 498 -23.70 -5.80 5.31
C PHE A 498 -24.27 -7.04 6.00
N ARG A 499 -24.95 -7.90 5.24
CA ARG A 499 -25.63 -9.13 5.69
C ARG A 499 -26.79 -8.87 6.66
N THR A 500 -27.34 -7.65 6.62
CA THR A 500 -28.59 -7.25 7.27
C THR A 500 -29.81 -7.89 6.59
N ASN A 501 -30.96 -7.80 7.24
CA ASN A 501 -32.23 -8.31 6.73
C ASN A 501 -33.01 -7.18 6.04
N PRO A 502 -33.21 -7.25 4.70
CA PRO A 502 -33.86 -6.18 3.92
C PRO A 502 -35.34 -5.94 4.22
N ASN A 503 -35.90 -6.58 5.24
CA ASN A 503 -37.30 -6.38 5.64
C ASN A 503 -37.40 -5.84 7.07
N LEU A 504 -36.28 -5.47 7.68
CA LEU A 504 -36.16 -4.97 9.04
C LEU A 504 -35.17 -3.81 9.03
N ASP A 505 -35.66 -2.62 9.39
CA ASP A 505 -34.82 -1.41 9.50
C ASP A 505 -33.83 -1.45 10.68
N ASP A 506 -33.87 -2.52 11.47
CA ASP A 506 -33.07 -2.85 12.66
C ASP A 506 -32.96 -4.38 12.70
N SER A 507 -31.86 -4.90 12.16
CA SER A 507 -31.66 -6.32 11.87
C SER A 507 -31.45 -7.19 13.11
N ASP A 508 -30.88 -6.61 14.16
CA ASP A 508 -30.51 -7.32 15.39
C ASP A 508 -31.44 -7.00 16.57
N SER A 509 -32.37 -6.06 16.37
CA SER A 509 -33.47 -5.66 17.25
C SER A 509 -33.03 -4.96 18.54
N ASP A 510 -31.97 -4.18 18.45
CA ASP A 510 -31.38 -3.46 19.58
C ASP A 510 -31.89 -2.00 19.73
N ARG A 511 -32.72 -1.55 18.77
CA ARG A 511 -33.35 -0.22 18.60
C ARG A 511 -32.50 0.84 17.90
N VAL A 512 -31.35 0.49 17.33
CA VAL A 512 -30.64 1.32 16.37
C VAL A 512 -30.94 0.80 14.97
N LYS A 513 -30.99 1.69 13.98
CA LYS A 513 -31.23 1.27 12.60
C LYS A 513 -29.92 0.85 11.96
N ASP A 514 -29.95 -0.18 11.11
CA ASP A 514 -28.78 -0.69 10.40
C ASP A 514 -27.99 0.45 9.73
N LYS A 515 -28.68 1.36 9.04
CA LYS A 515 -28.04 2.51 8.38
C LYS A 515 -27.37 3.48 9.35
N ASP A 516 -27.97 3.74 10.50
CA ASP A 516 -27.45 4.66 11.51
C ASP A 516 -26.16 4.10 12.14
N GLU A 517 -26.09 2.79 12.32
CA GLU A 517 -24.91 2.09 12.81
C GLU A 517 -23.80 2.08 11.77
N ILE A 518 -24.15 1.71 10.52
CA ILE A 518 -23.23 1.74 9.38
C ILE A 518 -22.64 3.12 9.21
N HIS A 519 -23.46 4.17 9.32
CA HIS A 519 -23.02 5.55 9.29
C HIS A 519 -22.07 5.84 10.45
N SER A 520 -22.45 5.48 11.68
CA SER A 520 -21.70 5.77 12.89
C SER A 520 -20.28 5.22 12.84
N TYR A 521 -20.10 3.92 12.56
CA TYR A 521 -18.73 3.40 12.46
C TYR A 521 -17.99 3.93 11.23
N THR A 522 -18.70 4.27 10.15
CA THR A 522 -18.08 4.88 8.96
C THR A 522 -17.47 6.23 9.31
N ILE A 523 -18.20 7.11 10.00
CA ILE A 523 -17.68 8.43 10.36
C ILE A 523 -16.63 8.38 11.49
N LEU A 524 -16.70 7.37 12.37
CA LEU A 524 -15.71 7.12 13.42
C LEU A 524 -14.39 6.56 12.86
N GLU A 525 -14.47 5.89 11.72
CA GLU A 525 -13.31 5.34 11.02
C GLU A 525 -12.42 6.49 10.52
N LYS A 526 -11.33 6.72 11.23
CA LYS A 526 -10.31 7.69 10.84
C LYS A 526 -9.38 7.06 9.85
N GLY A 527 -9.37 7.60 8.63
CA GLY A 527 -8.33 7.29 7.66
C GLY A 527 -6.95 7.42 8.31
N SER A 528 -6.10 6.41 8.11
CA SER A 528 -4.66 6.55 8.36
C SER A 528 -4.10 7.54 7.36
N LEU A 529 -4.34 8.81 7.63
CA LEU A 529 -3.84 9.93 6.88
C LEU A 529 -2.32 9.87 6.93
N ASP A 530 -1.70 9.44 5.84
CA ASP A 530 -0.32 9.83 5.53
C ASP A 530 -0.34 11.31 5.11
N LEU A 531 -0.64 12.19 6.07
CA LEU A 531 -0.49 13.64 5.97
C LEU A 531 0.99 14.05 5.97
N ARG A 532 1.95 13.15 5.72
CA ARG A 532 3.35 13.53 5.55
C ARG A 532 3.58 14.35 4.26
N GLY A 533 2.55 14.58 3.45
CA GLY A 533 2.64 15.31 2.19
C GLY A 533 1.64 16.45 1.91
N SER A 534 0.55 16.61 2.67
CA SER A 534 -0.47 17.61 2.31
C SER A 534 -1.22 18.18 3.52
N TYR A 535 -1.40 19.50 3.54
CA TYR A 535 -2.27 20.29 4.41
C TYR A 535 -1.92 20.42 5.91
N VAL A 536 -0.93 21.27 6.21
CA VAL A 536 -0.93 22.04 7.46
C VAL A 536 -0.99 23.53 7.14
N GLY A 537 -2.18 24.10 7.34
CA GLY A 537 -2.37 25.54 7.52
C GLY A 537 -3.18 26.21 6.42
N MET A 538 -4.49 26.38 6.66
CA MET A 538 -5.25 27.61 6.41
C MET A 538 -6.72 27.43 6.84
N ASN A 539 -7.43 28.54 7.06
CA ASN A 539 -8.89 28.58 7.11
C ASN A 539 -9.42 28.09 5.75
N ILE A 540 -9.88 26.84 5.69
CA ILE A 540 -10.33 26.18 4.47
C ILE A 540 -11.85 26.26 4.38
N ASP A 541 -12.35 26.69 3.22
CA ASP A 541 -13.74 26.49 2.82
C ASP A 541 -13.96 24.98 2.58
N LEU A 542 -14.67 24.34 3.51
CA LEU A 542 -14.92 22.90 3.51
C LEU A 542 -15.64 22.41 2.24
N THR A 543 -16.33 23.31 1.50
CA THR A 543 -16.99 22.98 0.23
C THR A 543 -16.01 22.79 -0.94
N GLN A 544 -14.73 23.09 -0.72
CA GLN A 544 -13.66 23.01 -1.71
C GLN A 544 -12.59 21.95 -1.39
N MET A 545 -12.74 21.19 -0.28
CA MET A 545 -11.86 20.06 0.02
C MET A 545 -12.24 18.85 -0.83
N ARG A 546 -11.46 18.61 -1.89
CA ARG A 546 -11.69 17.57 -2.90
C ARG A 546 -10.70 16.40 -2.83
N PHE A 547 -9.83 16.34 -1.82
CA PHE A 547 -8.74 15.35 -1.74
C PHE A 547 -8.59 14.74 -0.34
N ILE A 548 -9.23 13.59 -0.11
CA ILE A 548 -8.92 12.72 1.03
C ILE A 548 -8.93 11.27 0.57
N ALA A 549 -7.78 10.60 0.65
CA ALA A 549 -7.72 9.15 0.45
C ALA A 549 -8.63 8.44 1.46
N GLY A 550 -9.61 7.67 0.95
CA GLY A 550 -10.56 6.94 1.80
C GLY A 550 -9.90 5.88 2.69
N VAL A 551 -10.66 5.39 3.67
CA VAL A 551 -10.18 4.43 4.66
C VAL A 551 -10.16 3.02 4.07
N GLN A 552 -9.11 2.24 4.35
CA GLN A 552 -8.91 0.93 3.72
C GLN A 552 -9.31 -0.26 4.59
N ARG A 553 -9.83 -0.03 5.80
CA ARG A 553 -10.10 -1.06 6.83
C ARG A 553 -11.31 -0.71 7.67
N GLU A 554 -11.91 -1.76 8.22
CA GLU A 554 -13.13 -1.75 9.04
C GLU A 554 -12.74 -2.07 10.49
N TYR A 555 -12.27 -1.08 11.25
CA TYR A 555 -11.94 -1.30 12.66
C TYR A 555 -13.13 -1.05 13.56
N MET A 556 -13.94 -0.05 13.22
CA MET A 556 -15.09 0.35 14.02
C MET A 556 -16.36 -0.44 13.70
N ALA A 557 -16.34 -1.28 12.66
CA ALA A 557 -17.51 -2.08 12.27
C ALA A 557 -17.69 -3.34 13.13
N ASP A 558 -16.64 -3.87 13.77
CA ASP A 558 -16.64 -5.02 14.69
C ASP A 558 -15.91 -4.56 15.96
N VAL A 559 -16.67 -3.92 16.86
CA VAL A 559 -16.13 -3.09 17.95
C VAL A 559 -15.45 -3.93 19.03
N ASP A 560 -16.05 -5.05 19.43
CA ASP A 560 -15.49 -5.97 20.43
C ASP A 560 -14.58 -7.08 19.83
N GLY A 561 -14.64 -7.28 18.51
CA GLY A 561 -13.83 -8.27 17.79
C GLY A 561 -14.38 -9.70 17.85
N ASP A 562 -15.67 -9.89 18.14
CA ASP A 562 -16.33 -11.19 18.16
C ASP A 562 -16.61 -11.75 16.75
N GLY A 563 -16.45 -10.91 15.72
CA GLY A 563 -16.65 -11.24 14.31
C GLY A 563 -18.05 -10.94 13.79
N LYS A 564 -18.89 -10.27 14.56
CA LYS A 564 -20.11 -9.63 14.09
C LYS A 564 -19.86 -8.16 13.77
N ARG A 565 -20.73 -7.61 12.95
CA ARG A 565 -20.72 -6.18 12.67
C ARG A 565 -21.69 -5.49 13.60
N ALA A 566 -21.50 -4.20 13.88
CA ALA A 566 -22.38 -3.39 14.70
C ALA A 566 -23.85 -3.60 14.30
N GLU A 567 -24.16 -3.47 13.00
CA GLU A 567 -25.52 -3.66 12.46
C GLU A 567 -26.09 -5.09 12.55
N LEU A 568 -25.37 -6.01 13.20
CA LEU A 568 -25.71 -7.40 13.43
C LEU A 568 -25.40 -7.83 14.87
N ASP A 569 -24.99 -6.90 15.74
CA ASP A 569 -24.55 -7.18 17.09
C ASP A 569 -25.23 -6.28 18.14
N PRO A 570 -26.22 -6.81 18.88
CA PRO A 570 -27.06 -5.98 19.74
C PRO A 570 -26.36 -5.25 20.91
N ASP A 571 -25.06 -5.46 21.11
CA ASP A 571 -24.22 -4.96 22.21
C ASP A 571 -22.78 -4.87 21.69
N SER A 572 -22.54 -3.89 20.81
CA SER A 572 -21.34 -3.76 19.97
C SER A 572 -20.03 -3.71 20.77
N ASP A 573 -20.02 -3.10 21.96
CA ASP A 573 -18.83 -3.02 22.82
C ASP A 573 -18.83 -4.03 23.98
N ASN A 574 -19.87 -4.88 24.05
CA ASN A 574 -20.06 -5.99 24.98
C ASN A 574 -20.00 -5.56 26.45
N ASP A 575 -20.53 -4.37 26.76
CA ASP A 575 -20.59 -3.84 28.11
C ASP A 575 -21.82 -4.32 28.90
N GLY A 576 -22.79 -4.93 28.19
CA GLY A 576 -24.02 -5.50 28.73
C GLY A 576 -25.24 -4.58 28.60
N ILE A 577 -25.14 -3.47 27.87
CA ILE A 577 -26.21 -2.55 27.50
C ILE A 577 -26.41 -2.66 25.98
N LEU A 578 -27.65 -2.75 25.51
CA LEU A 578 -27.91 -2.77 24.07
C LEU A 578 -27.58 -1.41 23.46
N ASP A 579 -27.11 -1.35 22.21
CA ASP A 579 -26.59 -0.09 21.65
C ASP A 579 -27.65 1.02 21.64
N GLY A 580 -28.90 0.67 21.35
CA GLY A 580 -30.02 1.62 21.40
C GLY A 580 -30.35 2.19 22.78
N ASP A 581 -29.89 1.54 23.86
CA ASP A 581 -30.00 2.00 25.24
C ASP A 581 -28.64 2.49 25.81
N ASP A 582 -27.54 2.35 25.07
CA ASP A 582 -26.20 2.75 25.47
C ASP A 582 -25.84 4.17 24.97
N PRO A 583 -25.41 5.10 25.86
CA PRO A 583 -24.85 6.38 25.43
C PRO A 583 -23.47 6.29 24.73
N GLU A 584 -22.73 5.18 24.84
CA GLU A 584 -21.38 5.01 24.29
C GLU A 584 -21.15 3.65 23.56
N PRO A 585 -22.03 3.17 22.65
CA PRO A 585 -22.05 1.79 22.11
C PRO A 585 -20.83 1.37 21.29
N TYR A 586 -20.03 2.34 20.86
CA TYR A 586 -18.81 2.10 20.09
C TYR A 586 -17.54 2.38 20.91
N LYS A 587 -17.66 2.45 22.24
CA LYS A 587 -16.56 2.74 23.15
C LYS A 587 -15.97 1.44 23.68
N VAL A 588 -15.07 0.88 22.86
CA VAL A 588 -14.24 -0.26 23.26
C VAL A 588 -13.65 -0.02 24.65
N ASN A 589 -14.13 -0.76 25.64
CA ASN A 589 -13.50 -0.87 26.94
C ASN A 589 -12.29 -1.79 26.74
N VAL A 590 -11.21 -1.24 26.16
CA VAL A 590 -10.03 -1.97 25.62
C VAL A 590 -9.42 -2.97 26.62
N PHE A 591 -9.80 -2.92 27.90
CA PHE A 591 -9.18 -3.64 29.00
C PHE A 591 -10.13 -4.44 29.90
N LYS A 592 -11.29 -4.86 29.37
CA LYS A 592 -12.16 -5.80 30.09
C LYS A 592 -12.32 -7.15 29.42
N ASP A 593 -11.35 -7.55 28.60
CA ASP A 593 -11.10 -8.97 28.42
C ASP A 593 -10.65 -9.51 29.79
N SER A 594 -11.49 -10.32 30.46
CA SER A 594 -11.09 -10.99 31.70
C SER A 594 -10.04 -12.04 31.35
N MET A 595 -8.80 -11.58 31.15
CA MET A 595 -7.67 -12.44 30.87
C MET A 595 -7.50 -13.40 32.05
N ASP A 596 -7.43 -14.69 31.74
CA ASP A 596 -7.00 -15.69 32.70
C ASP A 596 -5.61 -15.29 33.22
N ILE A 597 -5.32 -15.49 34.50
CA ILE A 597 -4.23 -14.86 35.27
C ILE A 597 -2.79 -15.12 34.75
N ASN A 598 -2.62 -15.82 33.63
CA ASN A 598 -1.35 -16.27 33.05
C ASN A 598 -1.23 -16.10 31.52
N GLU A 599 -2.14 -15.41 30.86
CA GLU A 599 -2.07 -15.20 29.40
C GLU A 599 -1.46 -13.85 29.04
N LEU A 600 -0.76 -13.79 27.90
CA LEU A 600 -0.24 -12.54 27.35
C LEU A 600 -1.30 -11.93 26.43
N PRO A 601 -1.42 -10.59 26.36
CA PRO A 601 -2.39 -9.96 25.47
C PRO A 601 -2.11 -10.37 24.02
N LYS A 602 -3.14 -10.75 23.26
CA LYS A 602 -2.97 -11.34 21.91
C LYS A 602 -2.16 -10.46 20.95
N ASP A 603 -2.20 -9.14 21.11
CA ASP A 603 -1.49 -8.20 20.23
C ASP A 603 -0.07 -7.83 20.70
N VAL A 604 0.34 -8.25 21.90
CA VAL A 604 1.65 -7.91 22.47
C VAL A 604 2.68 -8.98 22.14
N VAL A 605 3.75 -8.57 21.45
CA VAL A 605 4.87 -9.44 21.05
C VAL A 605 5.95 -9.46 22.12
N LEU A 606 6.31 -8.28 22.65
CA LEU A 606 7.34 -8.11 23.65
C LEU A 606 6.74 -7.44 24.88
N TYR A 607 6.74 -8.13 26.02
CA TYR A 607 6.26 -7.60 27.29
C TYR A 607 7.36 -7.77 28.35
N VAL A 608 7.76 -6.67 29.01
CA VAL A 608 8.79 -6.71 30.06
C VAL A 608 8.33 -6.10 31.37
N ARG A 609 8.83 -6.66 32.48
CA ARG A 609 8.64 -6.06 33.82
C ARG A 609 9.57 -4.88 34.08
N LYS A 610 10.78 -4.91 33.52
CA LYS A 610 11.80 -3.87 33.71
C LYS A 610 12.14 -3.18 32.40
N GLN A 611 13.16 -3.66 31.69
CA GLN A 611 13.72 -2.93 30.55
C GLN A 611 13.65 -3.75 29.26
N LEU A 612 13.24 -3.09 28.19
CA LEU A 612 13.26 -3.62 26.82
C LEU A 612 14.34 -2.91 26.00
N ASN A 613 15.21 -3.68 25.36
CA ASN A 613 16.22 -3.18 24.42
C ASN A 613 16.00 -3.81 23.03
N VAL A 614 15.65 -3.01 22.03
CA VAL A 614 15.48 -3.48 20.64
C VAL A 614 16.54 -2.84 19.75
N ASN A 615 17.44 -3.64 19.19
CA ASN A 615 18.55 -3.13 18.37
C ASN A 615 18.17 -2.89 16.90
N ASP A 616 19.11 -2.32 16.17
CA ASP A 616 18.88 -1.69 14.86
C ASP A 616 18.33 -2.65 13.80
N GLY A 617 17.44 -2.18 12.92
CA GLY A 617 16.90 -2.96 11.80
C GLY A 617 15.96 -4.09 12.20
N THR A 618 15.55 -4.18 13.47
CA THR A 618 14.57 -5.19 13.92
C THR A 618 13.22 -4.91 13.25
N ALA A 619 12.67 -5.93 12.59
CA ALA A 619 11.35 -5.90 11.98
C ALA A 619 10.36 -6.71 12.82
N CYS A 620 9.07 -6.35 12.78
CA CYS A 620 8.02 -7.13 13.38
C CYS A 620 6.81 -7.21 12.45
N GLU A 621 6.38 -8.43 12.16
CA GLU A 621 5.18 -8.74 11.39
C GLU A 621 4.05 -9.13 12.35
N SER A 622 2.84 -8.61 12.13
CA SER A 622 1.64 -9.03 12.87
C SER A 622 0.66 -9.68 11.91
N ASN A 623 0.05 -10.79 12.33
CA ASN A 623 -0.98 -11.48 11.56
C ASN A 623 -2.34 -10.75 11.55
N LEU A 624 -2.53 -9.77 12.43
CA LEU A 624 -3.83 -9.12 12.68
C LEU A 624 -3.98 -7.75 12.02
N ASN A 625 -3.16 -7.42 11.01
CA ASN A 625 -3.14 -6.11 10.36
C ASN A 625 -2.80 -4.92 11.33
N ARG A 626 -2.64 -5.15 12.64
CA ARG A 626 -2.23 -4.16 13.64
C ARG A 626 -0.71 -4.05 13.71
N TYR A 627 -0.18 -2.88 14.10
CA TYR A 627 1.24 -2.78 14.46
C TYR A 627 1.55 -3.68 15.64
N CYS A 628 2.74 -4.30 15.67
CA CYS A 628 3.17 -5.03 16.85
C CYS A 628 3.16 -4.11 18.07
N MET A 629 2.75 -4.65 19.23
CA MET A 629 2.75 -3.90 20.48
C MET A 629 3.91 -4.36 21.37
N TYR A 630 4.63 -3.39 21.95
CA TYR A 630 5.66 -3.61 22.96
C TYR A 630 5.28 -2.90 24.26
N ALA A 631 5.42 -3.60 25.39
CA ALA A 631 5.01 -3.11 26.70
C ALA A 631 6.16 -3.19 27.73
N SER A 632 6.28 -2.16 28.57
CA SER A 632 7.23 -2.10 29.68
C SER A 632 6.61 -1.50 30.95
N GLU A 633 6.67 -2.27 32.05
CA GLU A 633 6.27 -1.82 33.39
C GLU A 633 7.40 -1.13 34.18
N GLY A 634 8.63 -1.13 33.66
CA GLY A 634 9.83 -0.86 34.45
C GLY A 634 10.09 0.60 34.78
N THR A 635 10.12 0.91 36.08
CA THR A 635 10.42 2.24 36.63
C THR A 635 11.81 2.32 37.30
N ASP A 636 12.59 1.24 37.29
CA ASP A 636 13.86 1.08 38.01
C ASP A 636 15.11 1.54 37.24
N SER A 637 14.95 1.98 35.99
CA SER A 637 16.02 2.50 35.12
C SER A 637 15.71 3.90 34.59
N GLU A 638 16.70 4.59 34.00
CA GLU A 638 16.48 5.89 33.35
C GLU A 638 15.46 5.80 32.20
N TYR A 639 15.51 4.69 31.45
CA TYR A 639 14.56 4.37 30.38
C TYR A 639 13.96 2.99 30.60
N GLY A 640 12.64 2.87 30.49
CA GLY A 640 11.93 1.58 30.49
C GLY A 640 12.06 0.84 29.15
N MET A 641 12.35 1.57 28.06
CA MET A 641 12.54 1.02 26.72
C MET A 641 13.63 1.79 25.96
N ILE A 642 14.46 1.05 25.21
CA ILE A 642 15.49 1.59 24.32
C ILE A 642 15.30 1.01 22.92
N MET A 643 15.05 1.87 21.95
CA MET A 643 14.80 1.51 20.55
C MET A 643 15.97 1.94 19.66
N GLY A 644 16.49 1.00 18.89
CA GLY A 644 17.58 1.20 17.92
C GLY A 644 17.14 1.87 16.62
N ALA A 645 18.08 2.11 15.73
CA ALA A 645 17.83 2.73 14.43
C ALA A 645 17.10 1.78 13.48
N ARG A 646 16.19 2.27 12.62
CA ARG A 646 15.45 1.45 11.64
C ARG A 646 14.62 0.31 12.26
N VAL A 647 14.24 0.40 13.53
CA VAL A 647 13.24 -0.52 14.09
C VAL A 647 11.88 -0.23 13.45
N ALA A 648 11.18 -1.26 12.98
CA ALA A 648 9.86 -1.12 12.34
C ALA A 648 8.84 -0.40 13.25
N PRO A 649 7.84 0.30 12.69
CA PRO A 649 6.82 0.96 13.49
C PRO A 649 6.07 -0.03 14.39
N VAL A 650 5.93 0.35 15.65
CA VAL A 650 5.27 -0.43 16.71
C VAL A 650 4.56 0.51 17.68
N ASN A 651 3.55 0.00 18.36
CA ASN A 651 2.89 0.72 19.45
C ASN A 651 3.63 0.44 20.76
N LEU A 652 4.03 1.51 21.46
CA LEU A 652 4.79 1.44 22.70
C LEU A 652 3.91 1.80 23.89
N TYR A 653 3.99 0.99 24.95
CA TYR A 653 3.27 1.18 26.21
C TYR A 653 4.28 1.18 27.34
N ALA A 654 4.38 2.28 28.10
CA ALA A 654 5.42 2.43 29.10
C ALA A 654 4.96 3.16 30.35
N ARG A 655 5.47 2.72 31.51
CA ARG A 655 5.36 3.42 32.80
C ARG A 655 6.58 4.29 33.14
N ASN A 656 7.50 4.45 32.19
CA ASN A 656 8.76 5.17 32.37
C ASN A 656 9.26 5.76 31.04
N LYS A 657 10.28 6.63 31.08
CA LYS A 657 10.84 7.30 29.89
C LYS A 657 11.32 6.31 28.84
N ILE A 658 11.29 6.74 27.58
CA ILE A 658 11.73 5.93 26.44
C ILE A 658 12.88 6.63 25.73
N LEU A 659 13.91 5.88 25.32
CA LEU A 659 14.95 6.37 24.42
C LEU A 659 14.73 5.77 23.02
N ILE A 660 14.56 6.62 22.01
CA ILE A 660 14.44 6.19 20.61
C ILE A 660 15.59 6.78 19.80
N ARG A 661 16.42 5.92 19.22
CA ARG A 661 17.55 6.28 18.35
C ARG A 661 17.20 6.27 16.84
N SER A 662 15.91 6.21 16.48
CA SER A 662 15.44 5.81 15.13
C SER A 662 15.02 6.94 14.20
N ASN A 663 15.48 6.89 12.94
CA ASN A 663 15.41 8.00 11.97
C ASN A 663 14.21 8.05 11.01
N ASP A 664 13.32 7.04 10.91
CA ASP A 664 12.30 7.01 9.82
C ASP A 664 10.83 6.80 10.28
N ASN A 665 10.62 6.29 11.50
CA ASN A 665 9.30 5.84 11.95
C ASN A 665 8.72 6.74 13.05
N THR A 666 7.41 7.04 12.94
CA THR A 666 6.65 7.63 14.05
C THR A 666 6.30 6.50 15.00
N PHE A 667 6.50 6.72 16.29
CA PHE A 667 6.07 5.79 17.33
C PHE A 667 4.85 6.42 18.02
N ALA A 668 3.82 5.60 18.20
CA ALA A 668 2.77 5.89 19.14
C ALA A 668 3.23 5.40 20.51
N VAL A 669 3.27 6.31 21.47
CA VAL A 669 3.70 6.06 22.85
C VAL A 669 2.54 6.38 23.78
N ASN A 670 2.14 5.38 24.55
CA ASN A 670 1.15 5.53 25.59
C ASN A 670 1.86 5.45 26.95
N TYR A 671 1.90 6.58 27.65
CA TYR A 671 2.44 6.71 29.00
C TYR A 671 1.34 6.53 30.03
N TYR A 672 1.66 5.77 31.08
CA TYR A 672 0.76 5.56 32.22
C TYR A 672 1.48 5.99 33.50
N GLY A 673 0.87 6.91 34.23
CA GLY A 673 1.43 7.50 35.44
C GLY A 673 1.77 8.98 35.28
N SER A 674 2.94 9.39 35.75
CA SER A 674 3.27 10.82 35.85
C SER A 674 3.27 11.55 34.49
N SER A 675 2.77 12.78 34.48
CA SER A 675 2.73 13.63 33.28
C SER A 675 4.11 14.16 32.85
N ASP A 676 5.18 13.90 33.62
CA ASP A 676 6.57 14.29 33.30
C ASP A 676 7.36 13.19 32.56
N LEU A 677 6.73 12.05 32.30
CA LEU A 677 7.27 11.01 31.44
C LEU A 677 7.42 11.54 30.01
N THR A 678 8.53 11.24 29.37
CA THR A 678 8.83 11.77 28.04
C THR A 678 9.64 10.78 27.22
N THR A 679 9.54 10.91 25.88
CA THR A 679 10.48 10.27 24.98
C THR A 679 11.70 11.16 24.78
N VAL A 680 12.89 10.59 24.99
CA VAL A 680 14.14 11.20 24.56
C VAL A 680 14.41 10.77 23.13
N ARG A 681 14.36 11.77 22.23
CA ARG A 681 14.58 11.58 20.80
C ARG A 681 15.66 12.54 20.28
N PRO A 682 16.91 12.06 20.11
CA PRO A 682 18.00 12.89 19.62
C PRO A 682 17.81 13.44 18.20
N ASP A 683 16.93 12.82 17.40
CA ASP A 683 16.59 13.22 16.02
C ASP A 683 15.56 14.38 15.94
N GLY A 684 14.98 14.79 17.07
CA GLY A 684 13.98 15.86 17.16
C GLY A 684 12.63 15.56 16.50
N LYS A 685 12.35 14.32 16.07
CA LYS A 685 11.09 13.95 15.41
C LYS A 685 9.94 13.79 16.41
N ALA A 686 8.72 14.10 15.96
CA ALA A 686 7.53 13.96 16.79
C ALA A 686 7.26 12.49 17.18
N THR A 687 7.03 12.27 18.47
CA THR A 687 6.36 11.10 19.03
C THR A 687 4.91 11.46 19.30
N ILE A 688 3.99 10.55 19.00
CA ILE A 688 2.60 10.73 19.40
C ILE A 688 2.52 10.20 20.82
N GLU A 689 2.59 11.11 21.78
CA GLU A 689 2.56 10.78 23.21
C GLU A 689 1.16 11.01 23.75
N ARG A 690 0.61 9.98 24.40
CA ARG A 690 -0.64 10.07 25.16
C ARG A 690 -0.32 9.76 26.61
N HIS A 691 -0.92 10.50 27.51
CA HIS A 691 -0.77 10.31 28.94
C HIS A 691 -2.09 9.87 29.54
N PHE A 692 -1.99 8.84 30.36
CA PHE A 692 -3.08 8.19 31.06
C PHE A 692 -2.71 8.08 32.54
N ASP A 693 -3.72 7.99 33.39
CA ASP A 693 -3.50 7.73 34.81
C ASP A 693 -2.95 6.30 35.02
N ASP A 694 -2.23 6.07 36.12
CA ASP A 694 -1.54 4.79 36.36
C ASP A 694 -2.51 3.59 36.50
N ASP A 695 -3.74 3.87 36.96
CA ASP A 695 -4.83 2.91 37.12
C ASP A 695 -5.53 2.56 35.80
N GLU A 696 -5.31 3.33 34.74
CA GLU A 696 -5.76 3.04 33.38
C GLU A 696 -4.84 2.05 32.65
N TRP A 697 -3.82 1.50 33.34
CA TRP A 697 -2.91 0.56 32.71
C TRP A 697 -3.66 -0.66 32.13
N PRO A 698 -3.45 -0.93 30.83
CA PRO A 698 -4.18 -1.92 30.05
C PRO A 698 -4.29 -3.33 30.63
N TRP A 699 -3.24 -3.78 31.32
CA TRP A 699 -3.06 -5.19 31.58
C TRP A 699 -2.79 -5.46 33.05
N LYS A 700 -3.66 -6.24 33.70
CA LYS A 700 -3.42 -6.73 35.06
C LYS A 700 -2.71 -8.09 35.00
N LEU A 701 -1.43 -8.11 34.62
CA LEU A 701 -0.63 -9.33 34.55
C LEU A 701 0.00 -9.68 35.91
N ASP A 702 -0.41 -10.79 36.54
CA ASP A 702 0.26 -11.37 37.72
C ASP A 702 0.96 -12.71 37.38
N ILE A 703 1.76 -12.72 36.31
CA ILE A 703 2.45 -13.92 35.83
C ILE A 703 3.61 -14.28 36.77
N LYS A 704 3.39 -15.23 37.68
CA LYS A 704 4.43 -15.74 38.59
C LYS A 704 5.15 -16.95 38.00
N ALA A 705 6.44 -17.10 38.33
CA ALA A 705 7.18 -18.31 37.98
C ALA A 705 6.51 -19.53 38.65
N PRO A 706 6.09 -20.55 37.89
CA PRO A 706 5.47 -21.73 38.47
C PRO A 706 6.48 -22.52 39.31
N SER A 707 6.10 -22.87 40.52
CA SER A 707 6.86 -23.85 41.31
C SER A 707 6.50 -25.26 40.84
N PHE A 708 7.50 -26.08 40.53
CA PHE A 708 7.31 -27.48 40.16
C PHE A 708 8.46 -28.35 40.67
N ASP A 709 8.16 -29.63 40.88
CA ASP A 709 9.17 -30.67 41.09
C ASP A 709 9.78 -31.05 39.73
N GLU A 710 11.08 -31.22 39.66
CA GLU A 710 11.82 -31.61 38.45
C GLU A 710 12.22 -33.08 38.50
N GLY A 711 11.95 -33.80 39.59
CA GLY A 711 12.41 -35.15 39.80
C GLY A 711 13.94 -35.27 39.84
N ASP A 712 14.45 -36.51 39.95
CA ASP A 712 15.88 -36.77 40.13
C ASP A 712 16.61 -37.26 38.86
N SER A 713 15.85 -37.53 37.79
CA SER A 713 16.35 -38.22 36.59
C SER A 713 17.16 -37.31 35.66
N VAL A 714 18.31 -37.80 35.19
CA VAL A 714 19.13 -37.14 34.16
C VAL A 714 19.01 -37.92 32.85
N LEU A 715 18.56 -37.26 31.79
CA LEU A 715 18.48 -37.80 30.44
C LEU A 715 19.53 -37.17 29.54
N VAL A 716 20.36 -37.99 28.89
CA VAL A 716 21.34 -37.56 27.89
C VAL A 716 21.04 -38.28 26.57
N VAL A 717 20.71 -37.53 25.52
CA VAL A 717 20.47 -38.04 24.16
C VAL A 717 21.76 -37.84 23.36
N GLN A 718 22.42 -38.93 22.99
CA GLN A 718 23.73 -38.89 22.32
C GLN A 718 23.59 -38.94 20.81
N ARG A 719 24.73 -38.85 20.11
CA ARG A 719 24.78 -38.91 18.64
C ARG A 719 24.17 -40.20 18.11
N GLY A 720 23.16 -40.07 17.26
CA GLY A 720 22.45 -41.22 16.65
C GLY A 720 21.22 -41.67 17.45
N ASP A 721 21.08 -41.22 18.70
CA ASP A 721 19.89 -41.51 19.49
C ASP A 721 18.72 -40.65 19.07
N THR A 722 17.53 -41.25 19.07
CA THR A 722 16.25 -40.55 18.96
C THR A 722 15.42 -40.86 20.20
N CYS A 723 15.01 -39.82 20.92
CA CYS A 723 14.27 -39.94 22.17
C CYS A 723 12.91 -39.23 22.05
N PHE A 724 11.85 -39.90 22.49
CA PHE A 724 10.50 -39.37 22.53
C PHE A 724 10.11 -39.16 24.00
N LEU A 725 9.91 -37.90 24.39
CA LEU A 725 9.48 -37.56 25.73
C LEU A 725 7.97 -37.76 25.88
N ARG A 726 7.50 -37.99 27.10
CA ARG A 726 6.08 -38.22 27.39
C ARG A 726 5.49 -37.03 28.14
N ASP A 727 4.18 -36.86 28.02
CA ASP A 727 3.44 -35.88 28.81
C ASP A 727 3.67 -36.11 30.31
N ASN A 728 3.68 -35.00 31.06
CA ASN A 728 3.92 -34.91 32.49
C ASN A 728 5.27 -35.52 32.94
N LEU A 729 6.29 -35.51 32.07
CA LEU A 729 7.62 -36.02 32.39
C LEU A 729 8.42 -35.01 33.23
N HIS A 730 9.06 -35.48 34.30
CA HIS A 730 9.92 -34.70 35.19
C HIS A 730 11.38 -35.16 35.08
N LEU A 731 12.30 -34.25 34.71
CA LEU A 731 13.73 -34.50 34.58
C LEU A 731 14.57 -33.47 35.35
N LYS A 732 15.47 -33.93 36.22
CA LYS A 732 16.50 -33.08 36.84
C LYS A 732 17.35 -32.39 35.79
N LYS A 733 17.68 -33.10 34.71
CA LYS A 733 18.43 -32.56 33.58
C LYS A 733 18.08 -33.27 32.27
N LEU A 734 17.90 -32.49 31.20
CA LEU A 734 17.82 -32.97 29.83
C LEU A 734 19.02 -32.41 29.05
N LYS A 735 19.89 -33.30 28.56
CA LYS A 735 21.00 -32.97 27.66
C LYS A 735 20.78 -33.62 26.29
N VAL A 736 20.93 -32.87 25.21
CA VAL A 736 20.96 -33.40 23.84
C VAL A 736 22.29 -33.00 23.21
N GLU A 737 23.11 -33.99 22.90
CA GLU A 737 24.42 -33.80 22.29
C GLU A 737 24.33 -33.67 20.76
N SER A 738 25.44 -33.27 20.13
CA SER A 738 25.50 -33.14 18.68
C SER A 738 25.13 -34.44 17.96
N GLY A 739 24.13 -34.38 17.08
CA GLY A 739 23.61 -35.55 16.35
C GLY A 739 22.56 -36.38 17.10
N GLY A 740 22.19 -36.02 18.33
CA GLY A 740 21.02 -36.57 19.01
C GLY A 740 19.72 -35.87 18.62
N VAL A 741 18.59 -36.57 18.70
CA VAL A 741 17.26 -36.05 18.36
C VAL A 741 16.30 -36.26 19.52
N VAL A 742 15.61 -35.21 19.96
CA VAL A 742 14.54 -35.31 20.97
C VAL A 742 13.21 -34.84 20.39
N TYR A 743 12.13 -35.55 20.68
CA TYR A 743 10.76 -35.18 20.34
C TYR A 743 9.99 -34.81 21.61
N LEU A 744 9.39 -33.62 21.60
CA LEU A 744 8.51 -33.15 22.66
C LEU A 744 7.08 -33.67 22.45
N PRO A 745 6.36 -34.06 23.52
CA PRO A 745 5.00 -34.56 23.46
C PRO A 745 4.00 -33.42 23.29
N THR A 746 2.76 -33.78 22.95
CA THR A 746 1.59 -32.96 23.31
C THR A 746 1.41 -33.01 24.82
N GLY A 747 1.27 -31.84 25.47
CA GLY A 747 1.20 -31.73 26.93
C GLY A 747 2.43 -31.06 27.56
N LYS A 748 2.71 -31.38 28.82
CA LYS A 748 3.67 -30.67 29.68
C LYS A 748 4.93 -31.49 29.92
N VAL A 749 6.08 -30.84 29.90
CA VAL A 749 7.37 -31.45 30.31
C VAL A 749 8.07 -30.52 31.30
N TYR A 750 8.61 -31.09 32.37
CA TYR A 750 9.25 -30.38 33.47
C TYR A 750 10.74 -30.73 33.54
N VAL A 751 11.61 -29.73 33.41
CA VAL A 751 13.06 -29.92 33.36
C VAL A 751 13.75 -29.00 34.36
N GLY A 752 14.69 -29.52 35.13
CA GLY A 752 15.57 -28.72 35.98
C GLY A 752 16.58 -27.92 35.16
N ASP A 753 17.54 -28.64 34.55
CA ASP A 753 18.55 -28.08 33.66
C ASP A 753 18.35 -28.56 32.21
N LEU A 754 18.17 -27.64 31.27
CA LEU A 754 18.06 -27.92 29.85
C LEU A 754 19.36 -27.56 29.12
N GLN A 755 19.95 -28.53 28.43
CA GLN A 755 21.14 -28.33 27.59
C GLN A 755 20.98 -29.00 26.23
N LEU A 756 20.88 -28.20 25.17
CA LEU A 756 20.76 -28.65 23.79
C LEU A 756 21.98 -28.14 23.02
N ASP A 757 22.94 -29.01 22.74
CA ASP A 757 24.21 -28.66 22.12
C ASP A 757 24.07 -28.44 20.61
N SER A 758 25.03 -27.70 20.03
CA SER A 758 25.05 -27.44 18.59
C SER A 758 25.10 -28.73 17.77
N GLY A 759 24.19 -28.86 16.80
CA GLY A 759 24.01 -30.06 15.98
C GLY A 759 23.03 -31.09 16.54
N GLY A 760 22.48 -30.89 17.74
CA GLY A 760 21.29 -31.59 18.20
C GLY A 760 20.02 -31.10 17.48
N LYS A 761 18.93 -31.88 17.58
CA LYS A 761 17.65 -31.59 16.93
C LYS A 761 16.46 -31.74 17.88
N VAL A 762 15.48 -30.86 17.76
CA VAL A 762 14.22 -30.88 18.52
C VAL A 762 13.04 -31.00 17.57
N GLY A 763 12.20 -32.03 17.74
CA GLY A 763 10.95 -32.24 17.02
C GLY A 763 9.74 -32.32 17.95
N PHE A 764 8.55 -32.57 17.38
CA PHE A 764 7.28 -32.68 18.12
C PHE A 764 6.47 -33.89 17.64
N GLU A 765 5.89 -34.68 18.54
CA GLU A 765 5.21 -35.94 18.20
C GLU A 765 3.89 -35.76 17.42
N ASN A 766 3.16 -34.65 17.58
CA ASN A 766 1.85 -34.43 16.93
C ASN A 766 1.65 -32.95 16.55
N GLN A 767 2.47 -32.43 15.64
CA GLN A 767 2.41 -31.01 15.20
C GLN A 767 2.49 -29.98 16.36
N ALA A 768 3.15 -30.34 17.45
CA ALA A 768 3.25 -29.50 18.65
C ALA A 768 1.90 -29.12 19.29
N ARG A 769 0.79 -29.87 19.05
CA ARG A 769 -0.51 -29.56 19.69
C ARG A 769 -0.32 -29.38 21.20
N ASN A 770 -0.56 -28.17 21.69
CA ASN A 770 -0.53 -27.78 23.11
C ASN A 770 0.73 -28.26 23.88
N THR A 771 1.94 -28.07 23.34
CA THR A 771 3.20 -28.44 24.01
C THR A 771 3.72 -27.33 24.92
N ILE A 772 3.93 -27.62 26.21
CA ILE A 772 4.48 -26.68 27.20
C ILE A 772 5.73 -27.26 27.88
N LEU A 773 6.86 -26.56 27.77
CA LEU A 773 8.12 -26.95 28.40
C LEU A 773 8.45 -26.03 29.58
N TYR A 774 8.43 -26.57 30.80
CA TYR A 774 8.83 -25.89 32.02
C TYR A 774 10.32 -26.14 32.29
N VAL A 775 11.09 -25.07 32.52
CA VAL A 775 12.51 -25.15 32.87
C VAL A 775 12.79 -24.39 34.16
N LYS A 776 13.43 -25.05 35.14
CA LYS A 776 13.54 -24.51 36.51
C LYS A 776 14.78 -23.65 36.73
N ARG A 777 15.95 -24.12 36.30
CA ARG A 777 17.24 -23.52 36.68
C ARG A 777 18.01 -22.94 35.50
N ARG A 778 18.38 -23.76 34.52
CA ARG A 778 19.31 -23.37 33.45
C ARG A 778 18.83 -23.77 32.06
N ILE A 779 19.04 -22.90 31.08
CA ILE A 779 18.82 -23.17 29.65
C ILE A 779 20.11 -22.95 28.86
N ILE A 780 20.47 -23.92 28.03
CA ILE A 780 21.36 -23.76 26.89
C ILE A 780 20.62 -24.31 25.68
N TRP A 781 20.23 -23.46 24.73
CA TRP A 781 19.53 -23.89 23.52
C TRP A 781 20.33 -23.56 22.26
N ARG A 782 20.94 -24.58 21.65
CA ARG A 782 21.71 -24.47 20.39
C ARG A 782 21.29 -25.48 19.32
N SER A 783 20.24 -26.25 19.59
CA SER A 783 19.67 -27.23 18.65
C SER A 783 18.70 -26.59 17.67
N LYS A 784 18.61 -27.15 16.46
CA LYS A 784 17.65 -26.72 15.44
C LYS A 784 16.31 -27.43 15.62
N PHE A 785 15.22 -26.73 15.31
CA PHE A 785 13.91 -27.35 15.14
C PHE A 785 13.89 -28.23 13.90
N ILE A 786 13.19 -29.37 13.98
CA ILE A 786 12.90 -30.26 12.86
C ILE A 786 11.38 -30.46 12.74
N TYR A 787 10.76 -29.79 11.79
CA TYR A 787 9.35 -29.95 11.47
C TYR A 787 9.15 -29.97 9.96
N LYS A 788 8.25 -30.83 9.46
CA LYS A 788 7.88 -30.91 8.04
C LYS A 788 6.38 -31.09 7.91
N ALA A 789 5.73 -30.20 7.18
CA ALA A 789 4.36 -30.35 6.69
C ALA A 789 4.43 -30.54 5.16
N ASN A 790 3.82 -31.60 4.62
CA ASN A 790 3.80 -31.87 3.18
C ASN A 790 5.19 -31.87 2.49
N GLY A 791 6.25 -32.25 3.21
CA GLY A 791 7.63 -32.26 2.69
C GLY A 791 8.36 -30.91 2.74
N GLN A 792 7.69 -29.81 3.10
CA GLN A 792 8.29 -28.48 3.32
C GLN A 792 8.22 -28.06 4.80
N PHE A 793 9.14 -27.20 5.24
CA PHE A 793 9.13 -26.72 6.63
C PHE A 793 8.11 -25.57 6.74
N SER A 794 7.09 -25.74 7.59
CA SER A 794 6.14 -24.66 7.96
C SER A 794 6.30 -24.31 9.45
N TYR A 795 6.49 -23.02 9.75
CA TYR A 795 6.94 -22.55 11.07
C TYR A 795 5.80 -22.07 11.97
N GLU A 796 4.72 -21.58 11.38
CA GLU A 796 3.59 -20.95 12.08
C GLU A 796 2.79 -21.93 12.96
N PRO A 797 2.48 -23.18 12.52
CA PRO A 797 1.74 -24.13 13.37
C PRO A 797 2.50 -24.49 14.65
N VAL A 798 3.83 -24.56 14.58
CA VAL A 798 4.67 -24.82 15.76
C VAL A 798 4.66 -23.61 16.69
N ALA A 799 4.78 -22.40 16.15
CA ALA A 799 4.81 -21.17 16.94
C ALA A 799 3.51 -20.94 17.72
N ALA A 800 2.35 -21.24 17.13
CA ALA A 800 1.04 -21.09 17.77
C ALA A 800 0.78 -22.13 18.88
N LYS A 801 1.52 -23.25 18.93
CA LYS A 801 1.20 -24.40 19.79
C LYS A 801 2.32 -24.81 20.75
N PHE A 802 3.50 -24.16 20.69
CA PHE A 802 4.62 -24.39 21.60
C PHE A 802 4.86 -23.21 22.55
N LYS A 803 5.01 -23.51 23.84
CA LYS A 803 5.33 -22.53 24.90
C LYS A 803 6.47 -23.03 25.79
N LEU A 804 7.44 -22.17 26.07
CA LEU A 804 8.50 -22.40 27.06
C LEU A 804 8.29 -21.51 28.27
N ILE A 805 8.31 -22.07 29.47
CA ILE A 805 8.19 -21.35 30.74
C ILE A 805 9.47 -21.54 31.54
N TYR A 806 10.21 -20.46 31.77
CA TYR A 806 11.47 -20.46 32.50
C TYR A 806 11.31 -19.80 33.87
N SER A 807 11.59 -20.57 34.93
CA SER A 807 11.46 -20.12 36.33
C SER A 807 12.77 -19.64 36.94
N GLY A 808 13.89 -19.82 36.23
CA GLY A 808 15.21 -19.42 36.71
C GLY A 808 15.46 -17.93 36.57
N VAL A 809 16.64 -17.50 37.03
CA VAL A 809 17.07 -16.09 37.08
C VAL A 809 18.24 -15.79 36.16
N ASP A 810 18.86 -16.82 35.56
CA ASP A 810 20.05 -16.64 34.73
C ASP A 810 19.68 -15.98 33.41
N ARG A 811 20.56 -15.13 32.90
CA ARG A 811 20.42 -14.56 31.55
C ARG A 811 20.54 -15.65 30.49
N VAL A 812 19.59 -15.71 29.55
CA VAL A 812 19.51 -16.75 28.51
C VAL A 812 19.71 -16.17 27.12
N PHE A 813 20.49 -16.85 26.29
CA PHE A 813 20.73 -16.49 24.89
C PHE A 813 20.09 -17.52 23.96
N PHE A 814 19.25 -17.04 23.04
CA PHE A 814 18.70 -17.82 21.95
C PHE A 814 19.33 -17.33 20.64
N ASP A 815 20.31 -18.07 20.09
CA ASP A 815 20.97 -17.73 18.81
C ASP A 815 20.59 -18.72 17.70
N VAL A 816 19.29 -18.99 17.59
CA VAL A 816 18.70 -19.89 16.59
C VAL A 816 17.41 -19.25 16.08
N ASN A 817 16.89 -19.72 14.93
CA ASN A 817 15.51 -19.41 14.58
C ASN A 817 14.58 -20.07 15.60
N TRP A 818 13.64 -19.30 16.15
CA TRP A 818 12.78 -19.69 17.25
C TRP A 818 11.32 -19.64 16.83
N PHE A 819 10.55 -20.67 17.23
CA PHE A 819 9.14 -20.82 16.91
C PHE A 819 8.41 -21.29 18.16
N GLY A 820 7.70 -20.38 18.83
CA GLY A 820 6.96 -20.61 20.07
C GLY A 820 7.05 -19.43 21.04
N SER A 821 6.17 -19.40 22.03
CA SER A 821 6.17 -18.33 23.05
C SER A 821 7.14 -18.63 24.20
N ILE A 822 7.74 -17.59 24.79
CA ILE A 822 8.63 -17.68 25.96
C ILE A 822 8.08 -16.85 27.11
N ILE A 823 7.95 -17.45 28.29
CA ILE A 823 7.56 -16.79 29.54
C ILE A 823 8.69 -16.97 30.56
N ALA A 824 9.39 -15.90 30.90
CA ALA A 824 10.59 -15.89 31.75
C ALA A 824 10.53 -14.77 32.82
N PRO A 825 9.55 -14.79 33.75
CA PRO A 825 9.22 -13.71 34.69
C PRO A 825 10.37 -13.15 35.54
N ASN A 826 11.44 -13.92 35.72
CA ASN A 826 12.53 -13.62 36.64
C ASN A 826 13.90 -13.48 35.95
N ALA A 827 13.97 -13.54 34.61
CA ALA A 827 15.23 -13.61 33.88
C ALA A 827 15.32 -12.59 32.74
N GLU A 828 16.54 -12.28 32.33
CA GLU A 828 16.81 -11.58 31.08
C GLU A 828 16.95 -12.59 29.92
N ILE A 829 16.29 -12.32 28.80
CA ILE A 829 16.45 -13.11 27.57
C ILE A 829 17.01 -12.26 26.43
N VAL A 830 17.87 -12.89 25.61
CA VAL A 830 18.46 -12.28 24.41
C VAL A 830 18.01 -13.06 23.18
N LEU A 831 17.34 -12.35 22.26
CA LEU A 831 16.81 -12.89 21.02
C LEU A 831 17.77 -12.56 19.86
N GLY A 832 18.52 -13.58 19.43
CA GLY A 832 19.52 -13.50 18.36
C GLY A 832 20.90 -13.01 18.83
N GLN A 833 21.95 -13.46 18.14
CA GLN A 833 23.31 -12.87 18.24
C GLN A 833 24.02 -12.77 16.88
N THR A 834 23.42 -13.30 15.81
CA THR A 834 23.92 -13.28 14.44
C THR A 834 22.86 -12.71 13.49
N HIS A 835 23.24 -12.28 12.29
CA HIS A 835 22.37 -11.55 11.35
C HIS A 835 21.14 -12.36 10.93
N GLU A 836 19.98 -11.68 10.78
CA GLU A 836 18.73 -12.22 10.20
C GLU A 836 18.11 -13.45 10.89
N LYS A 837 18.00 -13.44 12.23
CA LYS A 837 17.24 -14.49 12.95
C LYS A 837 15.74 -14.26 12.90
N LYS A 838 14.98 -15.35 12.85
CA LYS A 838 13.52 -15.36 12.91
C LYS A 838 13.03 -15.80 14.30
N PHE A 839 12.18 -15.02 14.93
CA PHE A 839 11.58 -15.29 16.24
C PHE A 839 10.07 -15.09 16.17
N PHE A 840 9.34 -16.19 16.11
CA PHE A 840 7.88 -16.17 15.94
C PHE A 840 7.21 -16.68 17.21
N GLY A 841 6.32 -15.88 17.80
CA GLY A 841 5.69 -16.14 19.10
C GLY A 841 5.55 -14.87 19.95
N GLN A 842 5.14 -15.03 21.20
CA GLN A 842 5.09 -13.95 22.21
C GLN A 842 6.16 -14.13 23.28
N PHE A 843 6.75 -13.04 23.74
CA PHE A 843 7.90 -13.05 24.64
C PHE A 843 7.66 -12.17 25.87
N PHE A 844 7.66 -12.79 27.05
CA PHE A 844 7.55 -12.13 28.34
C PHE A 844 8.76 -12.43 29.22
N ALA A 845 9.39 -11.40 29.80
CA ALA A 845 10.54 -11.60 30.69
C ALA A 845 10.75 -10.45 31.70
N ASP A 846 11.70 -10.61 32.63
CA ASP A 846 12.15 -9.51 33.49
C ASP A 846 12.82 -8.41 32.64
N LYS A 847 13.68 -8.82 31.70
CA LYS A 847 14.31 -7.96 30.66
C LYS A 847 14.40 -8.69 29.32
N ILE A 848 14.29 -7.97 28.22
CA ILE A 848 14.47 -8.52 26.85
C ILE A 848 15.48 -7.67 26.08
N THR A 849 16.42 -8.32 25.41
CA THR A 849 17.29 -7.70 24.39
C THR A 849 17.09 -8.39 23.04
N VAL A 850 16.67 -7.64 22.02
CA VAL A 850 16.54 -8.11 20.64
C VAL A 850 17.76 -7.66 19.84
N HIS A 851 18.43 -8.59 19.17
CA HIS A 851 19.62 -8.30 18.36
C HIS A 851 19.25 -7.65 17.02
N GLN A 852 20.20 -6.93 16.41
CA GLN A 852 19.98 -6.21 15.16
C GLN A 852 19.53 -7.13 14.00
N TYR A 853 18.67 -6.60 13.12
CA TYR A 853 18.09 -7.27 11.95
C TYR A 853 17.31 -8.56 12.28
N THR A 854 16.81 -8.69 13.51
CA THR A 854 15.94 -9.79 13.89
C THR A 854 14.55 -9.59 13.31
N GLN A 855 13.97 -10.65 12.74
CA GLN A 855 12.59 -10.68 12.28
C GLN A 855 11.70 -11.29 13.35
N LEU A 856 10.83 -10.47 13.94
CA LEU A 856 9.79 -10.89 14.86
C LEU A 856 8.48 -11.15 14.08
N LYS A 857 7.68 -12.10 14.56
CA LYS A 857 6.30 -12.28 14.08
C LYS A 857 5.37 -12.58 15.25
N ASN A 858 4.28 -11.82 15.38
CA ASN A 858 3.29 -12.06 16.41
C ASN A 858 2.48 -13.32 16.09
N ILE A 859 2.65 -14.36 16.89
CA ILE A 859 1.85 -15.59 16.82
C ILE A 859 1.45 -15.95 18.25
N PRO A 860 0.23 -15.59 18.68
CA PRO A 860 -0.26 -15.94 20.00
C PRO A 860 -0.33 -17.45 20.20
N PHE A 861 -0.18 -17.88 21.46
CA PHE A 861 -0.38 -19.29 21.78
C PHE A 861 -1.87 -19.62 21.80
N GLU A 862 -2.29 -20.59 20.99
CA GLU A 862 -3.68 -21.01 20.86
C GLU A 862 -3.92 -22.38 21.50
N PHE A 863 -4.82 -22.46 22.48
CA PHE A 863 -5.33 -23.75 22.94
C PHE A 863 -6.33 -24.32 21.91
N ASP A 864 -6.16 -25.58 21.55
CA ASP A 864 -7.24 -26.30 20.85
C ASP A 864 -8.45 -26.38 21.80
N ARG A 865 -9.47 -25.55 21.58
CA ARG A 865 -10.83 -25.86 22.07
C ARG A 865 -11.23 -27.14 21.34
N GLU A 866 -11.56 -28.20 22.07
CA GLU A 866 -12.12 -29.40 21.45
C GLU A 866 -13.29 -28.97 20.55
N ARG A 867 -13.14 -29.14 19.23
CA ARG A 867 -14.27 -29.04 18.31
C ARG A 867 -15.27 -30.09 18.77
N VAL A 868 -16.38 -29.65 19.37
CA VAL A 868 -17.60 -30.44 19.37
C VAL A 868 -18.01 -30.50 17.90
N GLU A 869 -17.58 -31.55 17.20
CA GLU A 869 -18.15 -31.88 15.90
C GLU A 869 -19.64 -32.15 16.12
N TYR A 870 -20.48 -31.21 15.71
CA TYR A 870 -21.86 -31.52 15.38
C TYR A 870 -21.80 -32.47 14.17
N VAL A 871 -21.75 -33.77 14.45
CA VAL A 871 -22.02 -34.79 13.44
C VAL A 871 -23.49 -34.61 13.06
N PHE A 872 -23.73 -33.88 11.97
CA PHE A 872 -24.97 -33.99 11.23
C PHE A 872 -25.03 -35.42 10.71
N SER A 873 -25.74 -36.29 11.43
CA SER A 873 -26.13 -37.58 10.90
C SER A 873 -27.06 -37.31 9.72
N GLU A 874 -26.54 -37.46 8.49
CA GLU A 874 -27.37 -37.67 7.32
C GLU A 874 -28.23 -38.92 7.57
N ASN A 875 -29.45 -38.71 8.05
CA ASN A 875 -30.49 -39.72 7.97
C ASN A 875 -30.81 -39.89 6.49
N LYS A 876 -30.14 -40.85 5.84
CA LYS A 876 -30.65 -41.51 4.64
C LYS A 876 -31.96 -42.19 5.00
N GLN A 877 -33.06 -41.45 4.95
CA GLN A 877 -34.38 -42.04 4.86
C GLN A 877 -34.46 -42.80 3.53
N LYS A 878 -34.37 -44.12 3.65
CA LYS A 878 -34.92 -45.03 2.64
C LYS A 878 -36.41 -44.75 2.53
N ASN A 879 -36.83 -44.32 1.34
CA ASN A 879 -38.18 -44.55 0.88
C ASN A 879 -38.55 -46.03 1.10
N ASN A 880 -39.55 -46.27 1.94
CA ASN A 880 -40.64 -47.20 1.64
C ASN A 880 -41.83 -46.94 2.57
N GLY A 881 -42.82 -46.25 1.99
CA GLY A 881 -44.25 -46.22 2.25
C GLY A 881 -44.82 -46.68 3.59
N GLY A 882 -45.68 -45.83 4.17
CA GLY A 882 -46.63 -46.29 5.18
C GLY A 882 -47.39 -45.21 5.94
N LYS A 883 -48.34 -44.57 5.25
CA LYS A 883 -49.65 -44.04 5.73
C LYS A 883 -49.77 -43.34 7.11
N ILE A 884 -50.29 -42.11 6.97
CA ILE A 884 -51.03 -41.21 7.88
C ILE A 884 -50.16 -40.40 8.83
#